data_AF-A0A9X1ZR11-F1
#
_entry.id   AF-A0A9X1ZR11-F1
#
_cell.length_a   1.000
_cell.length_b   1.000
_cell.length_c   1.000
_cell.angle_alpha   90.00
_cell.angle_beta   90.00
_cell.angle_gamma   90.00
#
_symmetry.space_group_name_H-M   'P 1'
#
loop_
_entity.id
_entity.type
_entity.pdbx_description
1 polymer ?
#
loop_
_entity_poly.entity_id
_entity_poly.type
_entity_poly.pdbx_seq_one_letter_code
_entity_poly.pdbx_strand_id
1 'polypeptide(L)'
;MSNNSRKRREALVYHAKPKPGKIQIVPTKKYASQRDLSLAYSPGVAEPCLEIEKDKENAYKYTTKGNLVAVISNGTAVLGLGDIGPEASKPVMEGKGLLFKIFADIDVFDIEVDTKNVDAFIETVKNIAPTFGGINLEDIKAPEAFEIERRLKEELDIPVMHDDQHGTAIISAAALLNAVELAKKKMSKIKIVVSGAGAAAVSCTKLYKAFGAKAENIVMLDSKGVIRKDRPNLSEEKLEFATDRDLNTLEDAMKDADVFIGLSIANIVSPDMLKSMAKRPIVFAMANPNPEIDYQLAMDTRKDVIMATGRSDHPNQVNNVLGFPFIFRGALDVRATKINEEMKMAAVKALAELAKEPVPEQVNIAYGETRLNFGSEYIIPKPFDPRLIAKVPPAVAKAAMESGVARTEITDWQKYEDELLERMGSDNKITRLLMQRAKNNPKRVIFAEADHLDVLKAAQIVYDEGIGIPILLGRREVIKELMAEIDFDADVEIIDPKSDEEHDKLKKYAQAYFGYRSRKGVTLYDAQRLMRERNYFAAMMVNEGDADALLSGYSRAYPTVVKPMLQLIGMAKGVSRVAAANVMNTNRGPIFISDTSINIDPSAKDLAKIAQLTAGVVKLFGLEPVMAMLSYANFGSSNHPQARKVKDAVSYLHRYHPDLLVDGELQSDFALNKEMLQNKFPFSKLAGKKVNTLIYPSLDSANSAYKLIKELNDIDSIGPIMMGMNKPVHILQLGASVEEMVNMAAVAVVDAQEKEKAKKAKK
;
A
#
# COMPACT_ATOMS: atom_id res chain seq x y z
N MET A 1 -21.05 -6.11 29.57
CA MET A 1 -19.81 -5.35 29.83
C MET A 1 -19.89 -4.05 29.03
N SER A 2 -19.53 -2.90 29.61
CA SER A 2 -19.55 -1.63 28.87
C SER A 2 -18.54 -1.66 27.71
N ASN A 3 -18.82 -0.93 26.62
CA ASN A 3 -17.97 -0.85 25.43
C ASN A 3 -16.51 -0.48 25.79
N ASN A 4 -16.34 0.37 26.81
CA ASN A 4 -15.03 0.81 27.31
C ASN A 4 -14.23 -0.32 28.00
N SER A 5 -14.90 -1.22 28.72
CA SER A 5 -14.28 -2.38 29.36
C SER A 5 -13.75 -3.39 28.33
N ARG A 6 -14.45 -3.53 27.20
CA ARG A 6 -14.04 -4.39 26.09
C ARG A 6 -12.81 -3.85 25.36
N LYS A 7 -12.80 -2.57 24.96
CA LYS A 7 -11.64 -1.91 24.32
C LYS A 7 -10.38 -1.99 25.18
N ARG A 8 -10.50 -1.76 26.49
CA ARG A 8 -9.37 -1.91 27.43
C ARG A 8 -8.80 -3.33 27.43
N ARG A 9 -9.67 -4.34 27.47
CA ARG A 9 -9.24 -5.75 27.44
C ARG A 9 -8.56 -6.09 26.12
N GLU A 10 -9.12 -5.67 24.99
CA GLU A 10 -8.53 -5.89 23.66
C GLU A 10 -7.13 -5.27 23.56
N ALA A 11 -6.95 -4.02 24.01
CA ALA A 11 -5.64 -3.37 24.03
C ALA A 11 -4.62 -4.11 24.90
N LEU A 12 -5.00 -4.56 26.11
CA LEU A 12 -4.09 -5.29 27.00
C LEU A 12 -3.74 -6.69 26.45
N VAL A 13 -4.71 -7.38 25.85
CA VAL A 13 -4.48 -8.69 25.22
C VAL A 13 -3.55 -8.56 24.02
N TYR A 14 -3.74 -7.52 23.19
CA TYR A 14 -2.88 -7.22 22.04
C TYR A 14 -1.41 -7.07 22.43
N HIS A 15 -1.12 -6.42 23.57
CA HIS A 15 0.27 -6.25 24.04
C HIS A 15 0.84 -7.47 24.76
N ALA A 16 0.00 -8.42 25.20
CA ALA A 16 0.43 -9.55 26.04
C ALA A 16 0.49 -10.89 25.30
N LYS A 17 -0.25 -11.05 24.19
CA LYS A 17 -0.46 -12.34 23.53
C LYS A 17 -0.31 -12.24 22.00
N PRO A 18 0.18 -13.31 21.34
CA PRO A 18 0.70 -14.56 21.92
C PRO A 18 2.07 -14.40 22.60
N LYS A 19 2.82 -13.35 22.23
CA LYS A 19 4.08 -12.94 22.85
C LYS A 19 3.94 -11.50 23.36
N PRO A 20 4.54 -11.15 24.51
CA PRO A 20 4.53 -9.77 24.99
C PRO A 20 5.30 -8.82 24.07
N GLY A 21 4.85 -7.57 24.01
CA GLY A 21 5.47 -6.50 23.23
C GLY A 21 5.05 -6.49 21.76
N LYS A 22 5.48 -5.47 21.03
CA LYS A 22 5.08 -5.24 19.62
C LYS A 22 6.19 -5.44 18.59
N ILE A 23 7.44 -5.56 19.05
CA ILE A 23 8.62 -5.66 18.20
C ILE A 23 9.52 -6.82 18.62
N GLN A 24 10.33 -7.33 17.69
CA GLN A 24 11.33 -8.35 17.94
C GLN A 24 12.56 -8.12 17.04
N ILE A 25 13.72 -8.58 17.48
CA ILE A 25 14.95 -8.58 16.68
C ILE A 25 15.04 -9.89 15.91
N VAL A 26 15.22 -9.80 14.59
CA VAL A 26 15.35 -10.97 13.72
C VAL A 26 16.69 -10.91 12.96
N PRO A 27 17.50 -11.99 12.95
CA PRO A 27 18.72 -12.04 12.16
C PRO A 27 18.44 -11.93 10.65
N THR A 28 19.22 -11.12 9.94
CA THR A 28 19.10 -10.92 8.48
C THR A 28 20.02 -11.81 7.65
N LYS A 29 21.00 -12.47 8.29
CA LYS A 29 21.97 -13.37 7.64
C LYS A 29 21.67 -14.82 8.03
N LYS A 30 22.14 -15.78 7.21
CA LYS A 30 22.09 -17.20 7.55
C LYS A 30 22.87 -17.44 8.85
N TYR A 31 22.40 -18.37 9.69
CA TYR A 31 23.01 -18.70 10.99
C TYR A 31 22.95 -20.21 11.30
N ALA A 32 22.67 -21.05 10.30
CA ALA A 32 22.32 -22.46 10.51
C ALA A 32 23.52 -23.41 10.39
N SER A 33 24.71 -22.92 10.04
CA SER A 33 25.92 -23.73 9.88
C SER A 33 27.12 -23.17 10.65
N GLN A 34 28.13 -24.01 10.88
CA GLN A 34 29.40 -23.58 11.47
C GLN A 34 30.06 -22.46 10.66
N ARG A 35 29.98 -22.54 9.33
CA ARG A 35 30.48 -21.48 8.43
C ARG A 35 29.75 -20.17 8.66
N ASP A 36 28.42 -20.21 8.75
CA ASP A 36 27.62 -19.02 9.01
C ASP A 36 28.00 -18.39 10.36
N LEU A 37 28.16 -19.20 11.41
CA LEU A 37 28.58 -18.72 12.73
C LEU A 37 30.00 -18.11 12.69
N SER A 38 30.93 -18.71 11.94
CA SER A 38 32.30 -18.20 11.81
C SER A 38 32.39 -16.87 11.05
N LEU A 39 31.36 -16.53 10.27
CA LEU A 39 31.25 -15.26 9.56
C LEU A 39 30.48 -14.22 10.38
N ALA A 40 29.37 -14.64 11.02
CA ALA A 40 28.54 -13.76 11.84
C ALA A 40 29.23 -13.37 13.16
N TYR A 41 30.17 -14.19 13.64
CA TYR A 41 30.93 -13.98 14.86
C TYR A 41 32.40 -14.33 14.63
N SER A 42 33.12 -14.72 15.69
CA SER A 42 34.54 -15.03 15.60
C SER A 42 34.83 -16.26 14.73
N PRO A 43 35.89 -16.21 13.89
CA PRO A 43 36.83 -15.10 13.73
C PRO A 43 36.39 -14.03 12.71
N GLY A 44 35.42 -14.30 11.83
CA GLY A 44 35.11 -13.47 10.66
C GLY A 44 34.61 -12.06 10.97
N VAL A 45 33.93 -11.86 12.11
CA VAL A 45 33.45 -10.54 12.55
C VAL A 45 34.60 -9.54 12.84
N ALA A 46 35.83 -10.02 13.03
CA ALA A 46 36.98 -9.13 13.23
C ALA A 46 37.26 -8.25 12.00
N GLU A 47 37.04 -8.76 10.79
CA GLU A 47 37.31 -8.04 9.55
C GLU A 47 36.48 -6.75 9.41
N PRO A 48 35.14 -6.74 9.52
CA PRO A 48 34.38 -5.49 9.49
C PRO A 48 34.73 -4.56 10.66
N CYS A 49 35.10 -5.07 11.84
CA CYS A 49 35.56 -4.22 12.95
C CYS A 49 36.84 -3.45 12.60
N LEU A 50 37.85 -4.12 12.03
CA LEU A 50 39.10 -3.49 11.60
C LEU A 50 38.86 -2.49 10.45
N GLU A 51 37.94 -2.77 9.54
CA GLU A 51 37.57 -1.82 8.48
C GLU A 51 36.85 -0.58 9.02
N ILE A 52 36.07 -0.70 10.10
CA ILE A 52 35.43 0.43 10.78
C ILE A 52 36.43 1.21 11.63
N GLU A 53 37.41 0.54 12.24
CA GLU A 53 38.51 1.19 12.96
C GLU A 53 39.33 2.10 12.02
N LYS A 54 39.60 1.62 10.79
CA LYS A 54 40.29 2.41 9.75
C LYS A 54 39.46 3.60 9.27
N ASP A 55 38.16 3.39 9.07
CA ASP A 55 37.23 4.42 8.61
C ASP A 55 35.84 4.22 9.23
N LYS A 56 35.45 5.16 10.10
CA LYS A 56 34.16 5.12 10.82
C LYS A 56 32.96 5.14 9.88
N GLU A 57 33.08 5.67 8.67
CA GLU A 57 31.97 5.67 7.69
C GLU A 57 31.60 4.26 7.23
N ASN A 58 32.52 3.28 7.34
CA ASN A 58 32.22 1.88 7.08
C ASN A 58 31.19 1.29 8.05
N ALA A 59 30.88 1.95 9.17
CA ALA A 59 29.78 1.54 10.04
C ALA A 59 28.44 1.52 9.28
N TYR A 60 28.21 2.45 8.36
CA TYR A 60 27.02 2.48 7.51
C TYR A 60 26.99 1.37 6.45
N LYS A 61 28.13 0.73 6.17
CA LYS A 61 28.26 -0.34 5.16
C LYS A 61 28.15 -1.73 5.78
N TYR A 62 28.78 -1.94 6.94
CA TYR A 62 28.91 -3.27 7.55
C TYR A 62 28.00 -3.50 8.76
N THR A 63 27.23 -2.49 9.19
CA THR A 63 26.29 -2.59 10.30
C THR A 63 24.90 -2.10 9.92
N THR A 64 23.93 -2.23 10.83
CA THR A 64 22.56 -1.71 10.66
C THR A 64 22.45 -0.19 10.86
N LYS A 65 23.54 0.52 11.23
CA LYS A 65 23.52 1.97 11.56
C LYS A 65 22.75 2.80 10.54
N GLY A 66 22.93 2.57 9.24
CA GLY A 66 22.28 3.35 8.18
C GLY A 66 20.76 3.20 8.07
N ASN A 67 20.17 2.22 8.74
CA ASN A 67 18.72 1.99 8.75
C ASN A 67 18.11 1.98 10.16
N LEU A 68 18.93 2.22 11.20
CA LEU A 68 18.53 2.07 12.59
C LEU A 68 18.29 3.43 13.25
N VAL A 69 17.09 3.63 13.79
CA VAL A 69 16.71 4.84 14.55
C VAL A 69 16.51 4.51 16.02
N ALA A 70 16.96 5.39 16.91
CA ALA A 70 16.60 5.32 18.32
C ALA A 70 15.31 6.12 18.56
N VAL A 71 14.29 5.51 19.15
CA VAL A 71 13.15 6.25 19.73
C VAL A 71 13.44 6.42 21.21
N ILE A 72 13.72 7.64 21.65
CA ILE A 72 14.21 7.91 23.01
C ILE A 72 13.21 8.78 23.78
N SER A 73 12.84 8.33 24.97
CA SER A 73 11.97 9.06 25.90
C SER A 73 12.43 8.89 27.35
N ASN A 74 12.06 9.83 28.22
CA ASN A 74 12.12 9.67 29.67
C ASN A 74 10.72 9.53 30.32
N GLY A 75 9.67 9.42 29.50
CA GLY A 75 8.29 9.21 29.95
C GLY A 75 7.68 10.38 30.73
N THR A 76 8.18 11.60 30.53
CA THR A 76 7.73 12.78 31.28
C THR A 76 6.52 13.49 30.68
N ALA A 77 6.13 13.17 29.44
CA ALA A 77 4.96 13.73 28.78
C ALA A 77 4.25 12.71 27.88
N VAL A 78 3.97 11.52 28.40
CA VAL A 78 3.40 10.42 27.59
C VAL A 78 1.96 10.72 27.21
N LEU A 79 1.71 11.02 25.93
CA LEU A 79 0.38 11.35 25.40
C LEU A 79 -0.31 12.43 26.26
N GLY A 80 -1.56 12.19 26.67
CA GLY A 80 -2.30 13.01 27.65
C GLY A 80 -2.17 12.54 29.10
N LEU A 81 -1.28 11.59 29.39
CA LEU A 81 -1.11 10.99 30.73
C LEU A 81 -0.09 11.75 31.59
N GLY A 82 0.79 12.53 30.97
CA GLY A 82 1.82 13.31 31.64
C GLY A 82 3.03 12.47 32.04
N ASP A 83 3.61 12.82 33.19
CA ASP A 83 4.82 12.18 33.73
C ASP A 83 4.44 10.85 34.42
N ILE A 84 4.56 9.75 33.67
CA ILE A 84 4.26 8.38 34.15
C ILE A 84 5.51 7.52 34.25
N GLY A 85 6.67 8.07 33.91
CA GLY A 85 7.97 7.42 34.00
C GLY A 85 8.34 6.57 32.78
N PRO A 86 9.63 6.19 32.67
CA PRO A 86 10.21 5.51 31.52
C PRO A 86 9.54 4.16 31.22
N GLU A 87 9.37 3.26 32.20
CA GLU A 87 8.81 1.92 31.95
C GLU A 87 7.35 1.97 31.47
N ALA A 88 6.58 2.93 31.99
CA ALA A 88 5.19 3.11 31.57
C ALA A 88 5.07 3.73 30.17
N SER A 89 6.11 4.43 29.70
CA SER A 89 6.19 4.98 28.34
C SER A 89 6.53 3.92 27.29
N LYS A 90 7.19 2.83 27.68
CA LYS A 90 7.69 1.78 26.77
C LYS A 90 6.67 1.28 25.75
N PRO A 91 5.40 0.98 26.12
CA PRO A 91 4.41 0.58 25.11
C PRO A 91 4.23 1.63 24.02
N VAL A 92 4.29 2.93 24.30
CA VAL A 92 4.19 3.97 23.27
C VAL A 92 5.42 3.95 22.37
N MET A 93 6.62 3.82 22.95
CA MET A 93 7.89 3.77 22.21
C MET A 93 8.00 2.56 21.28
N GLU A 94 7.65 1.35 21.76
CA GLU A 94 7.53 0.15 20.91
C GLU A 94 6.52 0.37 19.78
N GLY A 95 5.45 1.13 20.06
CA GLY A 95 4.45 1.51 19.07
C GLY A 95 5.05 2.37 17.97
N LYS A 96 5.86 3.38 18.30
CA LYS A 96 6.59 4.18 17.31
C LYS A 96 7.54 3.33 16.49
N GLY A 97 8.27 2.40 17.13
CA GLY A 97 9.14 1.45 16.43
C GLY A 97 8.40 0.58 15.41
N LEU A 98 7.22 0.06 15.78
CA LEU A 98 6.34 -0.65 14.85
C LEU A 98 5.96 0.21 13.64
N LEU A 99 5.56 1.47 13.88
CA LEU A 99 5.12 2.39 12.83
C LEU A 99 6.27 2.75 11.85
N PHE A 100 7.48 3.01 12.37
CA PHE A 100 8.68 3.17 11.55
C PHE A 100 8.92 1.96 10.63
N LYS A 101 8.76 0.75 11.17
CA LYS A 101 9.01 -0.47 10.42
C LYS A 101 7.99 -0.70 9.32
N ILE A 102 6.69 -0.60 9.62
CA ILE A 102 5.64 -0.94 8.66
C ILE A 102 5.45 0.11 7.56
N PHE A 103 5.73 1.38 7.84
CA PHE A 103 5.49 2.47 6.87
C PHE A 103 6.73 2.90 6.09
N ALA A 104 7.93 2.63 6.62
CA ALA A 104 9.17 3.13 6.02
C ALA A 104 10.33 2.12 6.02
N ASP A 105 10.10 0.87 6.44
CA ASP A 105 11.14 -0.16 6.58
C ASP A 105 12.37 0.33 7.38
N ILE A 106 12.11 1.10 8.45
CA ILE A 106 13.14 1.59 9.37
C ILE A 106 13.19 0.69 10.60
N ASP A 107 14.37 0.21 10.94
CA ASP A 107 14.58 -0.57 12.15
C ASP A 107 14.71 0.37 13.34
N VAL A 108 14.15 -0.02 14.49
CA VAL A 108 14.11 0.84 15.67
C VAL A 108 14.52 0.08 16.93
N PHE A 109 15.30 0.76 17.78
CA PHE A 109 15.33 0.47 19.21
C PHE A 109 14.64 1.58 19.97
N ASP A 110 13.69 1.20 20.81
CA ASP A 110 13.11 2.05 21.84
C ASP A 110 14.02 2.09 23.07
N ILE A 111 14.27 3.29 23.59
CA ILE A 111 15.20 3.55 24.69
C ILE A 111 14.53 4.46 25.71
N GLU A 112 14.13 3.86 26.82
CA GLU A 112 13.55 4.56 27.96
C GLU A 112 14.65 4.96 28.95
N VAL A 113 14.91 6.27 29.08
CA VAL A 113 15.98 6.81 29.94
C VAL A 113 15.40 7.29 31.26
N ASP A 114 15.79 6.67 32.37
CA ASP A 114 15.36 7.07 33.72
C ASP A 114 16.16 8.26 34.26
N THR A 115 15.96 9.43 33.64
CA THR A 115 16.48 10.70 34.17
C THR A 115 15.60 11.88 33.80
N LYS A 116 15.46 12.80 34.77
CA LYS A 116 14.80 14.11 34.57
C LYS A 116 15.83 15.25 34.44
N ASN A 117 17.11 14.96 34.62
CA ASN A 117 18.17 15.95 34.43
C ASN A 117 18.52 16.05 32.93
N VAL A 118 18.41 17.27 32.39
CA VAL A 118 18.63 17.57 30.97
C VAL A 118 20.04 17.18 30.51
N ASP A 119 21.08 17.56 31.27
CA ASP A 119 22.46 17.26 30.92
C ASP A 119 22.74 15.75 30.91
N ALA A 120 22.25 15.03 31.93
CA ALA A 120 22.39 13.59 32.02
C ALA A 120 21.66 12.87 30.87
N PHE A 121 20.48 13.36 30.47
CA PHE A 121 19.75 12.84 29.32
C PHE A 121 20.56 13.04 28.03
N ILE A 122 21.00 14.28 27.76
CA ILE A 122 21.80 14.63 26.57
C ILE A 122 23.07 13.77 26.50
N GLU A 123 23.79 13.65 27.63
CA GLU A 123 25.03 12.88 27.70
C GLU A 123 24.79 11.38 27.48
N THR A 124 23.68 10.83 27.99
CA THR A 124 23.27 9.45 27.71
C THR A 124 23.05 9.25 26.22
N VAL A 125 22.28 10.14 25.58
CA VAL A 125 21.97 10.07 24.14
C VAL A 125 23.24 10.16 23.29
N LYS A 126 24.16 11.07 23.63
CA LYS A 126 25.44 11.22 22.92
C LYS A 126 26.30 9.96 23.00
N ASN A 127 26.38 9.34 24.17
CA ASN A 127 27.21 8.16 24.37
C ASN A 127 26.70 6.93 23.59
N ILE A 128 25.41 6.87 23.27
CA ILE A 128 24.82 5.76 22.50
C ILE A 128 24.64 6.06 21.00
N ALA A 129 24.76 7.32 20.59
CA ALA A 129 24.60 7.79 19.21
C ALA A 129 25.42 7.02 18.14
N PRO A 130 26.64 6.50 18.42
CA PRO A 130 27.38 5.69 17.45
C PRO A 130 26.60 4.49 16.88
N THR A 131 25.62 3.95 17.61
CA THR A 131 24.77 2.84 17.19
C THR A 131 23.77 3.21 16.09
N PHE A 132 23.30 4.47 16.08
CA PHE A 132 22.11 4.88 15.34
C PHE A 132 22.44 5.73 14.11
N GLY A 133 21.62 5.64 13.08
CA GLY A 133 21.62 6.52 11.92
C GLY A 133 20.71 7.74 12.10
N GLY A 134 19.89 7.77 13.15
CA GLY A 134 19.03 8.90 13.51
C GLY A 134 18.41 8.74 14.89
N ILE A 135 17.94 9.85 15.47
CA ILE A 135 17.34 9.89 16.81
C ILE A 135 15.98 10.58 16.75
N ASN A 136 14.95 9.86 17.16
CA ASN A 136 13.60 10.38 17.36
C ASN A 136 13.35 10.58 18.86
N LEU A 137 13.23 11.84 19.29
CA LEU A 137 12.85 12.19 20.66
C LEU A 137 11.32 12.18 20.80
N GLU A 138 10.83 11.60 21.88
CA GLU A 138 9.40 11.34 22.06
C GLU A 138 8.95 11.56 23.51
N ASP A 139 7.75 12.14 23.72
CA ASP A 139 7.08 12.21 25.02
C ASP A 139 7.94 12.84 26.14
N ILE A 140 8.71 13.90 25.80
CA ILE A 140 9.53 14.68 26.74
C ILE A 140 8.81 16.00 27.07
N LYS A 141 8.67 16.32 28.35
CA LYS A 141 7.97 17.55 28.77
C LYS A 141 8.72 18.82 28.37
N ALA A 142 7.97 19.89 28.11
CA ALA A 142 8.51 21.24 27.97
C ALA A 142 8.66 21.92 29.34
N PRO A 143 9.63 22.83 29.54
CA PRO A 143 10.56 23.38 28.53
C PRO A 143 11.80 22.53 28.25
N GLU A 144 12.06 21.48 29.03
CA GLU A 144 13.28 20.66 28.93
C GLU A 144 13.49 20.05 27.52
N ALA A 145 12.41 19.63 26.87
CA ALA A 145 12.42 19.10 25.51
C ALA A 145 13.09 20.03 24.48
N PHE A 146 12.95 21.35 24.62
CA PHE A 146 13.54 22.30 23.68
C PHE A 146 15.06 22.34 23.79
N GLU A 147 15.57 22.37 25.02
CA GLU A 147 17.02 22.43 25.25
C GLU A 147 17.69 21.10 24.89
N ILE A 148 17.02 19.97 25.19
CA ILE A 148 17.47 18.63 24.78
C ILE A 148 17.59 18.56 23.26
N GLU A 149 16.54 18.93 22.53
CA GLU A 149 16.57 18.87 21.07
C GLU A 149 17.61 19.82 20.47
N ARG A 150 17.67 21.08 20.95
CA ARG A 150 18.62 22.09 20.46
C ARG A 150 20.05 21.59 20.59
N ARG A 151 20.43 21.15 21.79
CA ARG A 151 21.80 20.67 22.05
C ARG A 151 22.12 19.40 21.29
N LEU A 152 21.21 18.42 21.23
CA LEU A 152 21.47 17.19 20.48
C LEU A 152 21.61 17.45 18.97
N LYS A 153 20.87 18.41 18.39
CA LYS A 153 21.05 18.81 16.98
C LYS A 153 22.36 19.54 16.71
N GLU A 154 22.91 20.23 17.71
CA GLU A 154 24.21 20.92 17.62
C GLU A 154 25.39 19.99 17.88
N GLU A 155 25.25 19.05 18.81
CA GLU A 155 26.33 18.19 19.31
C GLU A 155 26.46 16.85 18.56
N LEU A 156 25.42 16.41 17.84
CA LEU A 156 25.44 15.15 17.07
C LEU A 156 25.60 15.38 15.57
N ASP A 157 26.14 14.36 14.90
CA ASP A 157 26.39 14.36 13.45
C ASP A 157 25.37 13.53 12.65
N ILE A 158 24.31 13.07 13.34
CA ILE A 158 23.17 12.29 12.83
C ILE A 158 21.87 13.07 13.04
N PRO A 159 20.82 12.83 12.22
CA PRO A 159 19.57 13.57 12.30
C PRO A 159 18.84 13.30 13.63
N VAL A 160 18.51 14.39 14.31
CA VAL A 160 17.69 14.41 15.53
C VAL A 160 16.39 15.17 15.23
N MET A 161 15.25 14.59 15.62
CA MET A 161 13.94 15.24 15.54
C MET A 161 13.10 14.87 16.75
N HIS A 162 12.43 15.87 17.35
CA HIS A 162 11.38 15.62 18.31
C HIS A 162 10.01 15.53 17.63
N ASP A 163 9.35 14.37 17.67
CA ASP A 163 8.13 14.12 16.90
C ASP A 163 6.94 14.95 17.41
N ASP A 164 6.72 15.03 18.72
CA ASP A 164 5.62 15.83 19.29
C ASP A 164 5.66 17.31 18.89
N GLN A 165 6.86 17.84 18.66
CA GLN A 165 7.06 19.21 18.21
C GLN A 165 6.92 19.32 16.69
N HIS A 166 7.75 18.59 15.96
CA HIS A 166 7.93 18.79 14.53
C HIS A 166 6.97 17.95 13.69
N GLY A 167 6.62 16.73 14.12
CA GLY A 167 5.60 15.91 13.49
C GLY A 167 4.26 16.62 13.45
N THR A 168 3.77 17.06 14.61
CA THR A 168 2.50 17.83 14.73
C THR A 168 2.51 19.08 13.86
N ALA A 169 3.63 19.82 13.84
CA ALA A 169 3.77 21.02 13.02
C ALA A 169 3.67 20.73 11.52
N ILE A 170 4.36 19.70 11.03
CA ILE A 170 4.39 19.36 9.61
C ILE A 170 3.00 18.92 9.14
N ILE A 171 2.33 18.02 9.87
CA ILE A 171 1.02 17.51 9.44
C ILE A 171 -0.04 18.60 9.53
N SER A 172 -0.03 19.39 10.60
CA SER A 172 -0.98 20.50 10.73
C SER A 172 -0.73 21.60 9.69
N ALA A 173 0.53 21.89 9.31
CA ALA A 173 0.82 22.86 8.25
C ALA A 173 0.35 22.37 6.88
N ALA A 174 0.53 21.08 6.57
CA ALA A 174 0.05 20.49 5.32
C ALA A 174 -1.49 20.57 5.23
N ALA A 175 -2.17 20.17 6.30
CA ALA A 175 -3.62 20.28 6.40
C ALA A 175 -4.09 21.74 6.30
N LEU A 176 -3.37 22.68 6.94
CA LEU A 176 -3.73 24.11 6.94
C LEU A 176 -3.60 24.73 5.55
N LEU A 177 -2.55 24.41 4.79
CA LEU A 177 -2.37 24.90 3.41
C LEU A 177 -3.58 24.51 2.55
N ASN A 178 -3.98 23.24 2.62
CA ASN A 178 -5.12 22.72 1.90
C ASN A 178 -6.45 23.31 2.38
N ALA A 179 -6.65 23.46 3.68
CA ALA A 179 -7.85 24.06 4.24
C ALA A 179 -7.99 25.55 3.85
N VAL A 180 -6.89 26.31 3.86
CA VAL A 180 -6.87 27.73 3.44
C VAL A 180 -7.22 27.86 1.96
N GLU A 181 -6.67 26.99 1.11
CA GLU A 181 -7.00 26.91 -0.31
C GLU A 181 -8.49 26.60 -0.51
N LEU A 182 -9.00 25.54 0.14
CA LEU A 182 -10.41 25.17 0.08
C LEU A 182 -11.32 26.30 0.56
N ALA A 183 -10.96 26.98 1.65
CA ALA A 183 -11.67 28.14 2.19
C ALA A 183 -11.60 29.38 1.29
N LYS A 184 -10.77 29.36 0.22
CA LYS A 184 -10.49 30.48 -0.69
C LYS A 184 -9.91 31.70 0.03
N LYS A 185 -9.06 31.45 1.03
CA LYS A 185 -8.37 32.48 1.84
C LYS A 185 -6.90 32.60 1.42
N LYS A 186 -6.22 33.67 1.84
CA LYS A 186 -4.77 33.86 1.62
C LYS A 186 -4.04 33.74 2.94
N MET A 187 -3.02 32.89 3.02
CA MET A 187 -2.24 32.63 4.24
C MET A 187 -1.70 33.92 4.90
N SER A 188 -1.31 34.92 4.11
CA SER A 188 -0.81 36.21 4.62
C SER A 188 -1.87 37.15 5.21
N LYS A 189 -3.16 36.81 5.09
CA LYS A 189 -4.30 37.63 5.54
C LYS A 189 -5.17 36.97 6.60
N ILE A 190 -5.01 35.66 6.83
CA ILE A 190 -5.85 34.95 7.81
C ILE A 190 -5.50 35.35 9.24
N LYS A 191 -6.52 35.43 10.09
CA LYS A 191 -6.37 35.58 11.55
C LYS A 191 -6.35 34.21 12.22
N ILE A 192 -5.26 33.90 12.91
CA ILE A 192 -5.05 32.59 13.54
C ILE A 192 -5.10 32.72 15.05
N VAL A 193 -5.93 31.91 15.70
CA VAL A 193 -5.98 31.78 17.16
C VAL A 193 -5.37 30.43 17.53
N VAL A 194 -4.37 30.44 18.40
CA VAL A 194 -3.70 29.24 18.89
C VAL A 194 -3.99 29.07 20.37
N SER A 195 -4.69 28.00 20.74
CA SER A 195 -4.93 27.62 22.13
C SER A 195 -3.88 26.61 22.56
N GLY A 196 -2.97 27.04 23.42
CA GLY A 196 -1.78 26.28 23.83
C GLY A 196 -0.51 27.08 23.53
N ALA A 197 0.46 26.99 24.44
CA ALA A 197 1.77 27.63 24.33
C ALA A 197 2.91 26.66 24.70
N GLY A 198 2.66 25.35 24.53
CA GLY A 198 3.65 24.29 24.67
C GLY A 198 4.46 24.08 23.38
N ALA A 199 5.30 23.04 23.39
CA ALA A 199 6.25 22.79 22.30
C ALA A 199 5.59 22.55 20.94
N ALA A 200 4.50 21.78 20.88
CA ALA A 200 3.73 21.59 19.66
C ALA A 200 3.18 22.92 19.11
N ALA A 201 2.58 23.76 19.98
CA ALA A 201 1.96 25.03 19.56
C ALA A 201 2.98 26.02 19.02
N VAL A 202 4.14 26.14 19.67
CA VAL A 202 5.25 26.98 19.22
C VAL A 202 5.78 26.49 17.87
N SER A 203 6.05 25.19 17.75
CA SER A 203 6.56 24.59 16.51
C SER A 203 5.59 24.74 15.33
N CYS A 204 4.29 24.47 15.53
CA CYS A 204 3.24 24.70 14.55
C CYS A 204 3.21 26.15 14.08
N THR A 205 3.21 27.10 15.03
CA THR A 205 3.11 28.54 14.73
C THR A 205 4.32 29.04 13.95
N LYS A 206 5.54 28.58 14.28
CA LYS A 206 6.76 28.89 13.52
C LYS A 206 6.67 28.40 12.08
N LEU A 207 6.16 27.18 11.88
CA LEU A 207 6.02 26.62 10.54
C LEU A 207 4.93 27.34 9.74
N TYR A 208 3.80 27.72 10.36
CA TYR A 208 2.79 28.56 9.69
C TYR A 208 3.36 29.90 9.26
N LYS A 209 4.20 30.54 10.08
CA LYS A 209 4.93 31.77 9.71
C LYS A 209 5.85 31.53 8.51
N ALA A 210 6.56 30.41 8.47
CA ALA A 210 7.41 30.04 7.33
C ALA A 210 6.61 29.83 6.02
N PHE A 211 5.33 29.44 6.11
CA PHE A 211 4.39 29.37 4.98
C PHE A 211 3.64 30.69 4.70
N GLY A 212 4.01 31.78 5.36
CA GLY A 212 3.54 33.13 5.06
C GLY A 212 2.46 33.67 5.98
N ALA A 213 2.11 33.00 7.08
CA ALA A 213 1.26 33.57 8.12
C ALA A 213 1.99 34.74 8.81
N LYS A 214 1.31 35.87 8.99
CA LYS A 214 1.92 37.06 9.59
C LYS A 214 1.78 37.06 11.11
N ALA A 215 2.86 37.37 11.81
CA ALA A 215 2.87 37.43 13.28
C ALA A 215 1.80 38.39 13.84
N GLU A 216 1.56 39.53 13.19
CA GLU A 216 0.52 40.51 13.56
C GLU A 216 -0.92 39.95 13.55
N ASN A 217 -1.16 38.85 12.83
CA ASN A 217 -2.46 38.20 12.70
C ASN A 217 -2.62 36.95 13.59
N ILE A 218 -1.61 36.60 14.38
CA ILE A 218 -1.61 35.41 15.24
C ILE A 218 -1.85 35.85 16.69
N VAL A 219 -2.76 35.17 17.37
CA VAL A 219 -3.01 35.34 18.81
C VAL A 219 -2.83 33.99 19.49
N MET A 220 -1.89 33.91 20.43
CA MET A 220 -1.61 32.69 21.19
C MET A 220 -2.11 32.84 22.63
N LEU A 221 -2.66 31.75 23.18
CA LEU A 221 -3.16 31.68 24.55
C LEU A 221 -2.44 30.56 25.31
N ASP A 222 -2.16 30.80 26.59
CA ASP A 222 -1.74 29.76 27.53
C ASP A 222 -2.78 29.55 28.64
N SER A 223 -2.46 28.76 29.66
CA SER A 223 -3.37 28.47 30.77
C SER A 223 -3.82 29.69 31.57
N LYS A 224 -3.19 30.86 31.39
CA LYS A 224 -3.55 32.12 32.05
C LYS A 224 -4.24 33.12 31.09
N GLY A 225 -4.62 32.69 29.88
CA GLY A 225 -5.29 33.53 28.88
C GLY A 225 -4.37 34.00 27.76
N VAL A 226 -4.75 35.10 27.10
CA VAL A 226 -4.01 35.66 25.96
C VAL A 226 -2.59 36.06 26.36
N ILE A 227 -1.60 35.69 25.54
CA ILE A 227 -0.21 36.13 25.69
C ILE A 227 -0.11 37.56 25.16
N ARG A 228 -0.29 38.55 26.04
CA ARG A 228 -0.14 39.98 25.72
C ARG A 228 1.23 40.50 26.11
N LYS A 229 1.75 41.49 25.38
CA LYS A 229 3.08 42.09 25.69
C LYS A 229 3.16 42.77 27.06
N ASP A 230 2.04 43.24 27.58
CA ASP A 230 1.96 43.89 28.90
C ASP A 230 1.68 42.92 30.06
N ARG A 231 1.59 41.61 29.78
CA ARG A 231 1.44 40.59 30.82
C ARG A 231 2.79 40.32 31.51
N PRO A 232 2.86 40.34 32.85
CA PRO A 232 4.10 40.09 33.57
C PRO A 232 4.55 38.62 33.50
N ASN A 233 5.85 38.38 33.64
CA ASN A 233 6.47 37.05 33.76
C ASN A 233 6.26 36.12 32.56
N LEU A 234 6.36 36.64 31.34
CA LEU A 234 6.45 35.81 30.13
C LEU A 234 7.87 35.24 29.98
N SER A 235 7.96 33.98 29.56
CA SER A 235 9.25 33.38 29.17
C SER A 235 9.71 33.95 27.84
N GLU A 236 10.99 33.80 27.52
CA GLU A 236 11.59 34.31 26.28
C GLU A 236 10.89 33.76 25.04
N GLU A 237 10.51 32.48 25.06
CA GLU A 237 9.79 31.83 23.95
C GLU A 237 8.37 32.39 23.79
N LYS A 238 7.71 32.76 24.89
CA LYS A 238 6.35 33.33 24.84
C LYS A 238 6.36 34.77 24.34
N LEU A 239 7.44 35.52 24.57
CA LEU A 239 7.59 36.88 24.07
C LEU A 239 7.54 36.93 22.53
N GLU A 240 8.03 35.89 21.84
CA GLU A 240 7.95 35.79 20.37
C GLU A 240 6.51 35.81 19.84
N PHE A 241 5.54 35.33 20.65
CA PHE A 241 4.13 35.22 20.27
C PHE A 241 3.21 36.20 21.00
N ALA A 242 3.79 37.17 21.73
CA ALA A 242 3.04 38.13 22.50
C ALA A 242 2.39 39.20 21.60
N THR A 243 1.08 39.41 21.77
CA THR A 243 0.30 40.37 20.98
C THR A 243 0.13 41.72 21.70
N ASP A 244 0.01 42.81 20.93
CA ASP A 244 -0.37 44.15 21.43
C ASP A 244 -1.88 44.39 21.36
N ARG A 245 -2.65 43.43 20.83
CA ARG A 245 -4.10 43.58 20.67
C ARG A 245 -4.80 43.54 22.03
N ASP A 246 -5.80 44.41 22.21
CA ASP A 246 -6.62 44.42 23.42
C ASP A 246 -7.64 43.27 23.41
N LEU A 247 -7.15 42.08 23.72
CA LEU A 247 -7.91 40.83 23.81
C LEU A 247 -7.54 40.12 25.10
N ASN A 248 -8.53 39.68 25.88
CA ASN A 248 -8.27 39.12 27.21
C ASN A 248 -8.61 37.64 27.31
N THR A 249 -9.59 37.16 26.56
CA THR A 249 -10.07 35.77 26.64
C THR A 249 -10.00 35.03 25.29
N LEU A 250 -10.21 33.72 25.33
CA LEU A 250 -10.34 32.91 24.11
C LEU A 250 -11.55 33.35 23.29
N GLU A 251 -12.68 33.63 23.94
CA GLU A 251 -13.90 34.14 23.30
C GLU A 251 -13.64 35.43 22.52
N ASP A 252 -12.84 36.34 23.08
CA ASP A 252 -12.46 37.57 22.39
C ASP A 252 -11.57 37.33 21.18
N ALA A 253 -10.59 36.43 21.31
CA ALA A 253 -9.68 36.08 20.21
C ALA A 253 -10.41 35.38 19.05
N MET A 254 -11.45 34.59 19.33
CA MET A 254 -12.21 33.81 18.35
C MET A 254 -13.11 34.67 17.45
N LYS A 255 -13.51 35.88 17.89
CA LYS A 255 -14.34 36.80 17.09
C LYS A 255 -13.64 37.15 15.78
N ASP A 256 -14.32 36.89 14.66
CA ASP A 256 -13.81 37.09 13.29
C ASP A 256 -12.49 36.34 12.99
N ALA A 257 -12.12 35.33 13.78
CA ALA A 257 -10.95 34.50 13.49
C ALA A 257 -11.21 33.63 12.26
N ASP A 258 -10.19 33.44 11.41
CA ASP A 258 -10.28 32.56 10.24
C ASP A 258 -9.92 31.12 10.59
N VAL A 259 -8.99 30.95 11.53
CA VAL A 259 -8.40 29.67 11.90
C VAL A 259 -8.30 29.57 13.42
N PHE A 260 -8.72 28.43 13.96
CA PHE A 260 -8.44 28.02 15.34
C PHE A 260 -7.54 26.78 15.32
N ILE A 261 -6.47 26.82 16.11
CA ILE A 261 -5.52 25.73 16.32
C ILE A 261 -5.54 25.38 17.81
N GLY A 262 -6.12 24.24 18.14
CA GLY A 262 -6.17 23.66 19.47
C GLY A 262 -5.03 22.66 19.68
N LEU A 263 -4.16 22.98 20.63
CA LEU A 263 -3.08 22.14 21.14
C LEU A 263 -3.04 22.25 22.67
N SER A 264 -4.21 22.15 23.30
CA SER A 264 -4.39 22.38 24.73
C SER A 264 -5.28 21.32 25.40
N ILE A 265 -6.31 21.75 26.14
CA ILE A 265 -7.17 20.87 26.95
C ILE A 265 -8.54 20.66 26.29
N ALA A 266 -9.14 19.53 26.60
CA ALA A 266 -10.45 19.15 26.05
C ALA A 266 -11.58 20.14 26.40
N ASN A 267 -12.55 20.27 25.50
CA ASN A 267 -13.82 20.99 25.70
C ASN A 267 -13.71 22.47 26.10
N ILE A 268 -12.66 23.17 25.65
CA ILE A 268 -12.46 24.61 25.91
C ILE A 268 -13.18 25.51 24.89
N VAL A 269 -13.53 25.00 23.70
CA VAL A 269 -14.21 25.79 22.66
C VAL A 269 -15.71 25.54 22.71
N SER A 270 -16.50 26.61 22.87
CA SER A 270 -17.96 26.55 22.91
C SER A 270 -18.60 26.76 21.52
N PRO A 271 -19.86 26.31 21.32
CA PRO A 271 -20.61 26.59 20.09
C PRO A 271 -20.71 28.09 19.75
N ASP A 272 -20.80 28.96 20.75
CA ASP A 272 -20.91 30.41 20.53
C ASP A 272 -19.59 31.02 20.06
N MET A 273 -18.44 30.53 20.57
CA MET A 273 -17.13 30.88 20.02
C MET A 273 -17.01 30.44 18.56
N LEU A 274 -17.46 29.22 18.24
CA LEU A 274 -17.42 28.72 16.87
C LEU A 274 -18.31 29.56 15.94
N LYS A 275 -19.47 30.02 16.39
CA LYS A 275 -20.35 30.91 15.61
C LYS A 275 -19.78 32.30 15.40
N SER A 276 -18.95 32.81 16.32
CA SER A 276 -18.36 34.15 16.23
C SER A 276 -17.18 34.26 15.24
N MET A 277 -16.63 33.12 14.79
CA MET A 277 -15.55 33.09 13.80
C MET A 277 -15.99 33.59 12.41
N ALA A 278 -15.02 33.95 11.57
CA ALA A 278 -15.23 34.37 10.19
C ALA A 278 -15.90 33.27 9.32
N LYS A 279 -16.43 33.65 8.15
CA LYS A 279 -17.01 32.68 7.19
C LYS A 279 -15.99 31.62 6.78
N ARG A 280 -16.47 30.38 6.60
CA ARG A 280 -15.67 29.17 6.31
C ARG A 280 -14.49 29.04 7.28
N PRO A 281 -14.75 28.94 8.60
CA PRO A 281 -13.70 28.86 9.59
C PRO A 281 -12.97 27.52 9.49
N ILE A 282 -11.68 27.53 9.76
CA ILE A 282 -10.85 26.31 9.82
C ILE A 282 -10.60 26.03 11.31
N VAL A 283 -10.93 24.83 11.77
CA VAL A 283 -10.85 24.46 13.19
C VAL A 283 -10.07 23.16 13.32
N PHE A 284 -8.86 23.25 13.84
CA PHE A 284 -8.03 22.08 14.14
C PHE A 284 -8.05 21.84 15.65
N ALA A 285 -8.84 20.89 16.11
CA ALA A 285 -8.98 20.54 17.54
C ALA A 285 -8.19 19.26 17.83
N MET A 286 -6.90 19.39 18.16
CA MET A 286 -5.93 18.29 18.15
C MET A 286 -5.61 17.74 19.54
N ALA A 287 -6.26 18.22 20.61
CA ALA A 287 -6.11 17.60 21.93
C ALA A 287 -6.55 16.12 21.91
N ASN A 288 -5.77 15.27 22.59
CA ASN A 288 -6.03 13.84 22.72
C ASN A 288 -6.19 13.44 24.19
N PRO A 289 -7.07 12.48 24.54
CA PRO A 289 -7.98 11.75 23.64
C PRO A 289 -9.28 12.52 23.29
N ASN A 290 -9.55 13.62 23.99
CA ASN A 290 -10.74 14.45 23.79
C ASN A 290 -10.33 15.81 23.22
N PRO A 291 -10.90 16.24 22.08
CA PRO A 291 -10.54 17.50 21.43
C PRO A 291 -11.05 18.73 22.18
N GLU A 292 -10.56 19.92 21.80
CA GLU A 292 -11.00 21.21 22.31
C GLU A 292 -12.49 21.50 22.07
N ILE A 293 -13.05 20.93 21.01
CA ILE A 293 -14.49 20.84 20.73
C ILE A 293 -14.77 19.50 20.06
N ASP A 294 -15.84 18.83 20.46
CA ASP A 294 -16.28 17.58 19.84
C ASP A 294 -16.59 17.76 18.35
N TYR A 295 -16.23 16.76 17.53
CA TYR A 295 -16.39 16.82 16.08
C TYR A 295 -17.86 16.98 15.68
N GLN A 296 -18.76 16.15 16.21
CA GLN A 296 -20.17 16.21 15.87
C GLN A 296 -20.79 17.52 16.34
N LEU A 297 -20.45 17.96 17.55
CA LEU A 297 -20.92 19.25 18.08
C LEU A 297 -20.51 20.43 17.19
N ALA A 298 -19.27 20.46 16.70
CA ALA A 298 -18.80 21.52 15.82
C ALA A 298 -19.52 21.51 14.46
N MET A 299 -19.68 20.33 13.86
CA MET A 299 -20.38 20.14 12.58
C MET A 299 -21.87 20.53 12.69
N ASP A 300 -22.53 20.14 13.77
CA ASP A 300 -23.93 20.50 14.06
C ASP A 300 -24.11 22.00 14.30
N THR A 301 -23.10 22.63 14.93
CA THR A 301 -23.10 24.06 15.24
C THR A 301 -22.92 24.92 13.98
N ARG A 302 -22.07 24.49 13.04
CA ARG A 302 -21.66 25.33 11.91
C ARG A 302 -21.36 24.53 10.64
N LYS A 303 -22.26 24.61 9.66
CA LYS A 303 -22.19 23.84 8.40
C LYS A 303 -21.01 24.17 7.47
N ASP A 304 -20.39 25.35 7.61
CA ASP A 304 -19.29 25.79 6.74
C ASP A 304 -17.90 25.59 7.36
N VAL A 305 -17.80 24.91 8.50
CA VAL A 305 -16.52 24.63 9.18
C VAL A 305 -15.70 23.59 8.39
N ILE A 306 -14.40 23.83 8.26
CA ILE A 306 -13.42 22.82 7.83
C ILE A 306 -12.71 22.35 9.08
N MET A 307 -12.99 21.12 9.51
CA MET A 307 -12.52 20.61 10.79
C MET A 307 -11.48 19.51 10.63
N ALA A 308 -10.48 19.52 11.50
CA ALA A 308 -9.49 18.45 11.65
C ALA A 308 -9.29 18.13 13.13
N THR A 309 -8.96 16.87 13.45
CA THR A 309 -8.71 16.44 14.84
C THR A 309 -7.51 15.50 14.91
N GLY A 310 -7.05 15.19 16.13
CA GLY A 310 -6.03 14.15 16.34
C GLY A 310 -6.56 12.71 16.22
N ARG A 311 -7.89 12.53 16.14
CA ARG A 311 -8.54 11.23 16.27
C ARG A 311 -8.70 10.51 14.94
N SER A 312 -8.57 9.18 14.96
CA SER A 312 -8.66 8.33 13.77
C SER A 312 -10.10 8.05 13.31
N ASP A 313 -11.08 8.22 14.21
CA ASP A 313 -12.50 8.00 13.93
C ASP A 313 -13.21 9.22 13.33
N HIS A 314 -12.46 10.27 12.96
CA HIS A 314 -12.99 11.48 12.33
C HIS A 314 -12.28 11.77 10.98
N PRO A 315 -12.96 12.50 10.07
CA PRO A 315 -12.32 13.07 8.89
C PRO A 315 -11.12 13.96 9.25
N ASN A 316 -10.20 14.12 8.30
CA ASN A 316 -9.00 14.98 8.45
C ASN A 316 -8.19 14.71 9.74
N GLN A 317 -7.67 13.50 9.90
CA GLN A 317 -6.84 13.18 11.05
C GLN A 317 -5.45 13.82 10.93
N VAL A 318 -5.12 14.76 11.82
CA VAL A 318 -3.77 15.28 11.99
C VAL A 318 -3.01 14.35 12.93
N ASN A 319 -2.27 13.39 12.34
CA ASN A 319 -1.52 12.39 13.09
C ASN A 319 -0.07 12.32 12.60
N ASN A 320 0.86 12.38 13.55
CA ASN A 320 2.31 12.41 13.31
C ASN A 320 2.82 11.20 12.50
N VAL A 321 2.08 10.09 12.46
CA VAL A 321 2.40 8.91 11.63
C VAL A 321 2.58 9.25 10.14
N LEU A 322 1.94 10.31 9.65
CA LEU A 322 2.09 10.81 8.28
C LEU A 322 3.45 11.51 8.03
N GLY A 323 4.22 11.77 9.09
CA GLY A 323 5.43 12.57 9.06
C GLY A 323 6.67 11.75 9.37
N PHE A 324 6.86 11.39 10.65
CA PHE A 324 8.14 10.88 11.14
C PHE A 324 8.71 9.68 10.34
N PRO A 325 7.93 8.64 9.94
CA PRO A 325 8.53 7.51 9.23
C PRO A 325 9.19 7.96 7.92
N PHE A 326 8.49 8.81 7.17
CA PHE A 326 8.87 9.22 5.83
C PHE A 326 9.96 10.30 5.83
N ILE A 327 9.94 11.20 6.83
CA ILE A 327 10.99 12.21 7.01
C ILE A 327 12.33 11.52 7.33
N PHE A 328 12.32 10.58 8.28
CA PHE A 328 13.53 9.81 8.59
C PHE A 328 13.96 8.96 7.41
N ARG A 329 13.05 8.35 6.64
CA ARG A 329 13.43 7.58 5.44
C ARG A 329 14.25 8.42 4.47
N GLY A 330 13.73 9.60 4.12
CA GLY A 330 14.42 10.53 3.23
C GLY A 330 15.76 10.99 3.81
N ALA A 331 15.79 11.32 5.11
CA ALA A 331 17.01 11.74 5.80
C ALA A 331 18.08 10.63 5.83
N LEU A 332 17.71 9.38 6.13
CA LEU A 332 18.62 8.25 6.22
C LEU A 332 19.18 7.85 4.84
N ASP A 333 18.36 7.90 3.80
CA ASP A 333 18.76 7.50 2.44
C ASP A 333 19.84 8.41 1.84
N VAL A 334 19.85 9.69 2.21
CA VAL A 334 20.91 10.63 1.84
C VAL A 334 21.95 10.86 2.94
N ARG A 335 21.87 10.10 4.04
CA ARG A 335 22.71 10.25 5.24
C ARG A 335 22.80 11.71 5.71
N ALA A 336 21.66 12.36 5.81
CA ALA A 336 21.57 13.75 6.23
C ALA A 336 22.17 13.92 7.63
N THR A 337 22.97 14.96 7.83
CA THR A 337 23.59 15.27 9.14
C THR A 337 22.60 15.83 10.16
N LYS A 338 21.49 16.39 9.68
CA LYS A 338 20.42 16.98 10.51
C LYS A 338 19.11 16.98 9.74
N ILE A 339 17.98 17.11 10.44
CA ILE A 339 16.69 17.49 9.85
C ILE A 339 16.52 19.00 10.01
N ASN A 340 16.69 19.75 8.91
CA ASN A 340 16.59 21.21 8.88
C ASN A 340 15.19 21.70 8.43
N GLU A 341 15.01 23.02 8.38
CA GLU A 341 13.72 23.62 8.04
C GLU A 341 13.32 23.37 6.59
N GLU A 342 14.28 23.37 5.65
CA GLU A 342 14.03 23.08 4.24
C GLU A 342 13.42 21.68 4.05
N MET A 343 13.95 20.67 4.75
CA MET A 343 13.40 19.31 4.76
C MET A 343 11.98 19.26 5.32
N LYS A 344 11.71 19.96 6.43
CA LYS A 344 10.36 20.04 7.03
C LYS A 344 9.38 20.69 6.08
N MET A 345 9.76 21.79 5.44
CA MET A 345 8.92 22.49 4.45
C MET A 345 8.65 21.61 3.22
N ALA A 346 9.63 20.82 2.78
CA ALA A 346 9.45 19.87 1.68
C ALA A 346 8.45 18.77 2.05
N ALA A 347 8.54 18.22 3.27
CA ALA A 347 7.56 17.24 3.77
C ALA A 347 6.13 17.82 3.81
N VAL A 348 5.97 19.06 4.30
CA VAL A 348 4.67 19.75 4.31
C VAL A 348 4.08 19.85 2.91
N LYS A 349 4.87 20.32 1.93
CA LYS A 349 4.42 20.48 0.54
C LYS A 349 4.06 19.12 -0.08
N ALA A 350 4.88 18.09 0.14
CA ALA A 350 4.63 16.76 -0.39
C ALA A 350 3.31 16.18 0.14
N LEU A 351 3.03 16.32 1.44
CA LEU A 351 1.77 15.88 2.04
C LEU A 351 0.57 16.67 1.54
N ALA A 352 0.70 17.99 1.43
CA ALA A 352 -0.38 18.85 0.96
C ALA A 352 -0.76 18.54 -0.49
N GLU A 353 0.22 18.36 -1.37
CA GLU A 353 -0.02 18.01 -2.77
C GLU A 353 -0.54 16.57 -2.93
N LEU A 354 -0.07 15.62 -2.12
CA LEU A 354 -0.55 14.23 -2.18
C LEU A 354 -2.05 14.11 -1.88
N ALA A 355 -2.59 14.93 -0.97
CA ALA A 355 -4.03 14.92 -0.67
C ALA A 355 -4.90 15.38 -1.86
N LYS A 356 -4.31 16.08 -2.84
CA LYS A 356 -4.97 16.55 -4.05
C LYS A 356 -4.92 15.53 -5.18
N GLU A 357 -4.03 14.54 -5.09
CA GLU A 357 -3.91 13.46 -6.07
C GLU A 357 -5.02 12.40 -5.88
N PRO A 358 -5.55 11.80 -6.96
CA PRO A 358 -6.57 10.75 -6.87
C PRO A 358 -6.17 9.61 -5.92
N VAL A 359 -7.02 9.33 -4.93
CA VAL A 359 -6.73 8.36 -3.87
C VAL A 359 -6.88 6.93 -4.41
N PRO A 360 -5.89 6.04 -4.20
CA PRO A 360 -5.99 4.64 -4.60
C PRO A 360 -7.12 3.93 -3.85
N GLU A 361 -7.85 3.05 -4.53
CA GLU A 361 -9.00 2.36 -3.92
C GLU A 361 -8.62 1.51 -2.71
N GLN A 362 -7.42 0.94 -2.69
CA GLN A 362 -6.92 0.20 -1.53
C GLN A 362 -7.02 1.03 -0.23
N VAL A 363 -6.87 2.36 -0.32
CA VAL A 363 -7.03 3.27 0.81
C VAL A 363 -8.51 3.42 1.16
N ASN A 364 -9.40 3.59 0.18
CA ASN A 364 -10.86 3.66 0.43
C ASN A 364 -11.36 2.40 1.16
N ILE A 365 -10.96 1.22 0.68
CA ILE A 365 -11.28 -0.07 1.30
C ILE A 365 -10.75 -0.17 2.74
N ALA A 366 -9.49 0.20 2.97
CA ALA A 366 -8.85 0.09 4.29
C ALA A 366 -9.55 0.92 5.38
N TYR A 367 -10.21 2.02 5.00
CA TYR A 367 -10.93 2.90 5.92
C TYR A 367 -12.46 2.72 5.86
N GLY A 368 -12.96 1.81 5.01
CA GLY A 368 -14.40 1.57 4.85
C GLY A 368 -15.15 2.75 4.22
N GLU A 369 -14.44 3.60 3.46
CA GLU A 369 -14.98 4.78 2.80
C GLU A 369 -15.31 4.43 1.35
N THR A 370 -16.38 5.00 0.78
CA THR A 370 -16.73 4.80 -0.64
C THR A 370 -15.79 5.59 -1.55
N ARG A 371 -15.39 6.81 -1.16
CA ARG A 371 -14.51 7.65 -1.97
C ARG A 371 -13.87 8.81 -1.19
N LEU A 372 -12.55 8.79 -1.04
CA LEU A 372 -11.79 9.92 -0.51
C LEU A 372 -11.37 10.86 -1.66
N ASN A 373 -11.99 12.05 -1.74
CA ASN A 373 -11.61 13.10 -2.69
C ASN A 373 -11.22 14.37 -1.94
N PHE A 374 -10.27 15.13 -2.49
CA PHE A 374 -9.88 16.43 -1.95
C PHE A 374 -11.10 17.34 -1.69
N GLY A 375 -11.31 17.71 -0.43
CA GLY A 375 -12.51 18.42 0.02
C GLY A 375 -12.50 18.72 1.51
N SER A 376 -13.60 19.24 2.04
CA SER A 376 -13.71 19.63 3.46
C SER A 376 -13.50 18.47 4.43
N GLU A 377 -13.71 17.23 3.99
CA GLU A 377 -13.55 15.99 4.78
C GLU A 377 -12.26 15.23 4.43
N TYR A 378 -11.47 15.73 3.46
CA TYR A 378 -10.18 15.15 3.06
C TYR A 378 -9.19 16.25 2.61
N ILE A 379 -8.47 16.82 3.58
CA ILE A 379 -7.44 17.84 3.37
C ILE A 379 -6.02 17.32 3.61
N ILE A 380 -5.89 16.09 4.09
CA ILE A 380 -4.61 15.45 4.44
C ILE A 380 -4.71 13.95 4.11
N PRO A 381 -3.64 13.30 3.60
CA PRO A 381 -3.68 11.88 3.26
C PRO A 381 -3.91 10.98 4.48
N LYS A 382 -4.32 9.74 4.25
CA LYS A 382 -4.48 8.74 5.31
C LYS A 382 -3.18 7.93 5.53
N PRO A 383 -2.89 7.46 6.76
CA PRO A 383 -1.65 6.73 7.08
C PRO A 383 -1.33 5.50 6.22
N PHE A 384 -2.35 4.76 5.75
CA PHE A 384 -2.18 3.57 4.92
C PHE A 384 -2.14 3.88 3.42
N ASP A 385 -1.97 5.15 3.05
CA ASP A 385 -1.79 5.52 1.65
C ASP A 385 -0.39 5.09 1.15
N PRO A 386 -0.31 4.10 0.23
CA PRO A 386 0.98 3.56 -0.22
C PRO A 386 1.80 4.59 -1.00
N ARG A 387 1.20 5.71 -1.42
CA ARG A 387 1.91 6.78 -2.13
C ARG A 387 2.79 7.61 -1.21
N LEU A 388 2.56 7.60 0.11
CA LEU A 388 3.34 8.38 1.08
C LEU A 388 4.83 8.07 1.00
N ILE A 389 5.20 6.78 0.94
CA ILE A 389 6.60 6.34 0.84
C ILE A 389 7.25 6.78 -0.47
N ALA A 390 6.49 6.95 -1.55
CA ALA A 390 7.02 7.35 -2.84
C ALA A 390 7.09 8.87 -3.04
N LYS A 391 6.47 9.66 -2.15
CA LYS A 391 6.33 11.12 -2.34
C LYS A 391 7.05 11.93 -1.27
N VAL A 392 6.92 11.55 0.00
CA VAL A 392 7.48 12.32 1.11
C VAL A 392 9.00 12.12 1.25
N PRO A 393 9.54 10.88 1.28
CA PRO A 393 10.99 10.68 1.38
C PRO A 393 11.79 11.31 0.23
N PRO A 394 11.38 11.19 -1.07
CA PRO A 394 12.08 11.89 -2.16
C PRO A 394 12.11 13.41 -2.01
N ALA A 395 11.00 14.02 -1.57
CA ALA A 395 10.95 15.46 -1.34
C ALA A 395 11.92 15.87 -0.21
N VAL A 396 11.97 15.10 0.88
CA VAL A 396 12.86 15.33 2.02
C VAL A 396 14.32 15.11 1.64
N ALA A 397 14.64 14.02 0.95
CA ALA A 397 15.98 13.71 0.46
C ALA A 397 16.51 14.78 -0.49
N LYS A 398 15.67 15.25 -1.42
CA LYS A 398 16.00 16.35 -2.32
C LYS A 398 16.29 17.65 -1.58
N ALA A 399 15.45 18.02 -0.62
CA ALA A 399 15.68 19.21 0.21
C ALA A 399 16.98 19.11 1.04
N ALA A 400 17.29 17.92 1.58
CA ALA A 400 18.53 17.67 2.29
C ALA A 400 19.76 17.87 1.39
N MET A 401 19.71 17.38 0.15
CA MET A 401 20.77 17.60 -0.85
C MET A 401 20.89 19.08 -1.22
N GLU A 402 19.78 19.77 -1.51
CA GLU A 402 19.76 21.19 -1.89
C GLU A 402 20.28 22.11 -0.79
N SER A 403 20.00 21.79 0.48
CA SER A 403 20.50 22.54 1.63
C SER A 403 21.94 22.17 2.05
N GLY A 404 22.56 21.17 1.42
CA GLY A 404 23.93 20.74 1.69
C GLY A 404 24.11 19.94 2.99
N VAL A 405 23.05 19.37 3.56
CA VAL A 405 23.14 18.54 4.78
C VAL A 405 23.27 17.04 4.48
N ALA A 406 23.03 16.62 3.24
CA ALA A 406 23.21 15.25 2.76
C ALA A 406 24.70 14.87 2.63
N ARG A 407 25.05 13.62 2.98
CA ARG A 407 26.39 13.05 2.75
C ARG A 407 26.47 12.11 1.54
N THR A 408 25.33 11.70 0.99
CA THR A 408 25.24 10.86 -0.20
C THR A 408 24.21 11.41 -1.18
N GLU A 409 24.46 11.23 -2.47
CA GLU A 409 23.60 11.77 -3.54
C GLU A 409 22.72 10.70 -4.17
N ILE A 410 21.49 11.08 -4.50
CA ILE A 410 20.58 10.32 -5.35
C ILE A 410 20.63 10.92 -6.76
N THR A 411 21.07 10.12 -7.73
CA THR A 411 21.22 10.56 -9.13
C THR A 411 20.07 10.10 -10.03
N ASP A 412 19.41 8.98 -9.68
CA ASP A 412 18.26 8.42 -10.39
C ASP A 412 17.04 8.39 -9.46
N TRP A 413 16.21 9.43 -9.59
CA TRP A 413 15.02 9.62 -8.76
C TRP A 413 13.94 8.57 -9.03
N GLN A 414 13.79 8.11 -10.27
CA GLN A 414 12.80 7.10 -10.61
C GLN A 414 13.18 5.76 -9.98
N LYS A 415 14.46 5.39 -10.07
CA LYS A 415 14.96 4.18 -9.42
C LYS A 415 14.80 4.25 -7.90
N TYR A 416 15.07 5.41 -7.30
CA TYR A 416 14.89 5.59 -5.86
C TYR A 416 13.43 5.42 -5.43
N GLU A 417 12.47 6.02 -6.17
CA GLU A 417 11.04 5.81 -5.93
C GLU A 417 10.63 4.33 -6.05
N ASP A 418 11.14 3.63 -7.07
CA ASP A 418 10.89 2.20 -7.25
C ASP A 418 11.45 1.35 -6.08
N GLU A 419 12.65 1.65 -5.59
CA GLU A 419 13.27 0.98 -4.44
C GLU A 419 12.46 1.21 -3.15
N LEU A 420 11.97 2.43 -2.92
CA LEU A 420 11.09 2.76 -1.79
C LEU A 420 9.77 1.99 -1.85
N LEU A 421 9.19 1.90 -3.05
CA LEU A 421 7.96 1.16 -3.31
C LEU A 421 8.12 -0.36 -3.18
N GLU A 422 9.34 -0.90 -3.37
CA GLU A 422 9.68 -2.30 -3.14
C GLU A 422 9.85 -2.65 -1.66
N ARG A 423 10.34 -1.70 -0.84
CA ARG A 423 10.53 -1.89 0.61
C ARG A 423 9.23 -2.14 1.37
N MET A 424 8.11 -1.59 0.88
CA MET A 424 6.77 -1.84 1.42
C MET A 424 6.26 -3.28 1.17
N GLY A 425 7.04 -4.10 0.47
CA GLY A 425 6.72 -5.49 0.16
C GLY A 425 6.83 -5.78 -1.34
N SER A 426 7.51 -6.87 -1.67
CA SER A 426 7.72 -7.38 -3.04
C SER A 426 6.44 -7.84 -3.75
N ASP A 427 5.32 -7.89 -3.03
CA ASP A 427 4.12 -8.60 -3.47
C ASP A 427 3.41 -7.92 -4.65
N ASN A 428 3.79 -6.69 -5.01
CA ASN A 428 3.08 -5.92 -6.02
C ASN A 428 3.90 -5.32 -7.16
N LYS A 429 5.23 -5.50 -7.28
CA LYS A 429 5.98 -4.90 -8.40
C LYS A 429 5.49 -5.39 -9.77
N ILE A 430 5.34 -6.70 -9.92
CA ILE A 430 4.90 -7.31 -11.18
C ILE A 430 3.43 -7.01 -11.47
N THR A 431 2.59 -7.00 -10.44
CA THR A 431 1.19 -6.58 -10.53
C THR A 431 1.09 -5.12 -11.00
N ARG A 432 1.87 -4.21 -10.43
CA ARG A 432 1.94 -2.79 -10.85
C ARG A 432 2.40 -2.63 -12.29
N LEU A 433 3.45 -3.34 -12.71
CA LEU A 433 3.93 -3.31 -14.10
C LEU A 433 2.85 -3.81 -15.09
N LEU A 434 2.10 -4.85 -14.70
CA LEU A 434 0.97 -5.35 -15.50
C LEU A 434 -0.15 -4.29 -15.60
N MET A 435 -0.50 -3.65 -14.48
CA MET A 435 -1.50 -2.58 -14.45
C MET A 435 -1.07 -1.38 -15.31
N GLN A 436 0.18 -0.92 -15.20
CA GLN A 436 0.70 0.16 -16.04
C GLN A 436 0.63 -0.19 -17.54
N ARG A 437 0.95 -1.43 -17.91
CA ARG A 437 0.82 -1.90 -19.30
C ARG A 437 -0.63 -1.89 -19.77
N ALA A 438 -1.57 -2.30 -18.92
CA ALA A 438 -3.00 -2.24 -19.23
C ALA A 438 -3.44 -0.79 -19.51
N LYS A 439 -3.03 0.16 -18.66
CA LYS A 439 -3.37 1.60 -18.76
C LYS A 439 -2.92 2.27 -20.07
N ASN A 440 -1.84 1.79 -20.70
CA ASN A 440 -1.32 2.39 -21.95
C ASN A 440 -2.27 2.27 -23.16
N ASN A 441 -3.17 1.28 -23.17
CA ASN A 441 -4.17 1.10 -24.23
C ASN A 441 -5.36 0.31 -23.67
N PRO A 442 -6.23 0.96 -22.86
CA PRO A 442 -7.31 0.28 -22.16
C PRO A 442 -8.27 -0.41 -23.13
N LYS A 443 -8.86 -1.53 -22.69
CA LYS A 443 -9.75 -2.39 -23.51
C LYS A 443 -11.13 -2.52 -22.90
N ARG A 444 -12.14 -2.83 -23.73
CA ARG A 444 -13.52 -3.05 -23.28
C ARG A 444 -13.63 -4.41 -22.59
N VAL A 445 -13.81 -4.42 -21.28
CA VAL A 445 -13.83 -5.63 -20.45
C VAL A 445 -15.23 -5.88 -19.92
N ILE A 446 -15.80 -7.04 -20.24
CA ILE A 446 -17.09 -7.46 -19.69
C ILE A 446 -16.90 -8.01 -18.28
N PHE A 447 -17.67 -7.47 -17.33
CA PHE A 447 -17.91 -8.05 -16.02
C PHE A 447 -19.27 -8.75 -16.03
N ALA A 448 -19.26 -10.07 -16.17
CA ALA A 448 -20.49 -10.84 -16.42
C ALA A 448 -21.49 -10.78 -15.26
N GLU A 449 -21.01 -10.68 -14.03
CA GLU A 449 -21.80 -10.80 -12.79
C GLU A 449 -21.83 -9.46 -12.02
N ALA A 450 -21.98 -8.34 -12.74
CA ALA A 450 -21.95 -6.98 -12.18
C ALA A 450 -23.14 -6.64 -11.27
N ASP A 451 -24.13 -7.53 -11.15
CA ASP A 451 -25.19 -7.47 -10.15
C ASP A 451 -24.78 -7.95 -8.75
N HIS A 452 -23.48 -8.16 -8.54
CA HIS A 452 -22.86 -8.39 -7.24
C HIS A 452 -21.96 -7.20 -6.86
N LEU A 453 -22.04 -6.76 -5.60
CA LEU A 453 -21.32 -5.59 -5.09
C LEU A 453 -19.80 -5.67 -5.31
N ASP A 454 -19.16 -6.81 -4.99
CA ASP A 454 -17.70 -6.95 -5.13
C ASP A 454 -17.25 -6.89 -6.59
N VAL A 455 -18.04 -7.45 -7.52
CA VAL A 455 -17.76 -7.41 -8.96
C VAL A 455 -17.90 -5.97 -9.46
N LEU A 456 -18.91 -5.24 -8.97
CA LEU A 456 -19.12 -3.85 -9.33
C LEU A 456 -17.99 -2.95 -8.79
N LYS A 457 -17.54 -3.16 -7.55
CA LYS A 457 -16.36 -2.49 -6.97
C LYS A 457 -15.11 -2.74 -7.81
N ALA A 458 -14.87 -3.99 -8.22
CA ALA A 458 -13.73 -4.30 -9.09
C ALA A 458 -13.83 -3.59 -10.44
N ALA A 459 -15.03 -3.48 -11.02
CA ALA A 459 -15.25 -2.75 -12.27
C ALA A 459 -15.02 -1.24 -12.09
N GLN A 460 -15.46 -0.65 -10.98
CA GLN A 460 -15.22 0.74 -10.63
C GLN A 460 -13.72 1.04 -10.55
N ILE A 461 -12.94 0.22 -9.82
CA ILE A 461 -11.47 0.37 -9.74
C ILE A 461 -10.85 0.35 -11.12
N VAL A 462 -11.24 -0.61 -11.96
CA VAL A 462 -10.71 -0.76 -13.31
C VAL A 462 -11.00 0.46 -14.18
N TYR A 463 -12.15 1.11 -13.98
CA TYR A 463 -12.52 2.36 -14.63
C TYR A 463 -11.72 3.56 -14.08
N ASP A 464 -11.76 3.78 -12.76
CA ASP A 464 -11.17 4.94 -12.09
C ASP A 464 -9.64 4.98 -12.25
N GLU A 465 -9.00 3.81 -12.23
CA GLU A 465 -7.58 3.67 -12.46
C GLU A 465 -7.17 3.71 -13.94
N GLY A 466 -8.13 3.70 -14.86
CA GLY A 466 -7.89 3.65 -16.31
C GLY A 466 -7.30 2.33 -16.79
N ILE A 467 -7.46 1.23 -16.06
CA ILE A 467 -6.96 -0.11 -16.43
C ILE A 467 -7.72 -0.64 -17.65
N GLY A 468 -9.04 -0.42 -17.70
CA GLY A 468 -9.94 -0.92 -18.74
C GLY A 468 -11.21 -0.11 -18.82
N ILE A 469 -12.06 -0.41 -19.80
CA ILE A 469 -13.37 0.21 -20.01
C ILE A 469 -14.42 -0.86 -19.66
N PRO A 470 -15.03 -0.84 -18.46
CA PRO A 470 -15.96 -1.88 -18.04
C PRO A 470 -17.26 -1.87 -18.86
N ILE A 471 -17.77 -3.07 -19.12
CA ILE A 471 -19.14 -3.32 -19.57
C ILE A 471 -19.80 -4.19 -18.51
N LEU A 472 -20.88 -3.69 -17.91
CA LEU A 472 -21.56 -4.33 -16.78
C LEU A 472 -22.72 -5.17 -17.28
N LEU A 473 -22.69 -6.49 -17.03
CA LEU A 473 -23.79 -7.38 -17.36
C LEU A 473 -24.60 -7.74 -16.12
N GLY A 474 -25.92 -7.59 -16.21
CA GLY A 474 -26.84 -7.91 -15.11
C GLY A 474 -28.14 -7.13 -15.20
N ARG A 475 -28.97 -7.25 -14.16
CA ARG A 475 -30.24 -6.51 -14.10
C ARG A 475 -29.95 -5.03 -13.92
N ARG A 476 -30.41 -4.20 -14.87
CA ARG A 476 -30.08 -2.77 -14.91
C ARG A 476 -30.44 -2.02 -13.63
N GLU A 477 -31.64 -2.26 -13.08
CA GLU A 477 -32.08 -1.59 -11.85
C GLU A 477 -31.18 -1.94 -10.65
N VAL A 478 -30.84 -3.22 -10.48
CA VAL A 478 -29.95 -3.67 -9.40
C VAL A 478 -28.55 -3.07 -9.55
N ILE A 479 -28.01 -3.04 -10.76
CA ILE A 479 -26.69 -2.43 -11.01
C ILE A 479 -26.71 -0.94 -10.68
N LYS A 480 -27.75 -0.21 -11.08
CA LYS A 480 -27.88 1.23 -10.77
C LYS A 480 -28.02 1.50 -9.28
N GLU A 481 -28.78 0.67 -8.56
CA GLU A 481 -28.88 0.75 -7.10
C GLU A 481 -27.52 0.52 -6.44
N LEU A 482 -26.79 -0.53 -6.85
CA LEU A 482 -25.44 -0.80 -6.33
C LEU A 482 -24.43 0.27 -6.72
N MET A 483 -24.53 0.86 -7.92
CA MET A 483 -23.70 1.99 -8.35
C MET A 483 -23.93 3.22 -7.46
N ALA A 484 -25.19 3.50 -7.12
CA ALA A 484 -25.53 4.57 -6.19
C ALA A 484 -25.03 4.28 -4.76
N GLU A 485 -25.06 3.01 -4.33
CA GLU A 485 -24.55 2.60 -3.01
C GLU A 485 -23.03 2.84 -2.85
N ILE A 486 -22.26 2.69 -3.94
CA ILE A 486 -20.79 2.86 -3.94
C ILE A 486 -20.33 4.17 -4.58
N ASP A 487 -21.26 5.11 -4.86
CA ASP A 487 -20.99 6.37 -5.55
C ASP A 487 -20.23 6.23 -6.88
N PHE A 488 -20.48 5.14 -7.62
CA PHE A 488 -19.90 4.90 -8.93
C PHE A 488 -20.65 5.69 -10.01
N ASP A 489 -20.38 7.00 -10.07
CA ASP A 489 -20.92 7.92 -11.08
C ASP A 489 -20.06 7.90 -12.35
N ALA A 490 -20.27 6.88 -13.18
CA ALA A 490 -19.61 6.74 -14.46
C ALA A 490 -20.59 6.36 -15.57
N ASP A 491 -20.37 6.90 -16.76
CA ASP A 491 -21.08 6.52 -17.97
C ASP A 491 -20.51 5.20 -18.52
N VAL A 492 -20.88 4.09 -17.87
CA VAL A 492 -20.51 2.72 -18.25
C VAL A 492 -21.68 1.99 -18.91
N GLU A 493 -21.36 1.16 -19.89
CA GLU A 493 -22.38 0.39 -20.62
C GLU A 493 -22.96 -0.71 -19.73
N ILE A 494 -24.26 -0.61 -19.39
CA ILE A 494 -25.00 -1.61 -18.62
C ILE A 494 -25.92 -2.39 -19.56
N ILE A 495 -25.73 -3.70 -19.64
CA ILE A 495 -26.49 -4.61 -20.51
C ILE A 495 -27.22 -5.66 -19.66
N ASP A 496 -28.53 -5.76 -19.84
CA ASP A 496 -29.33 -6.87 -19.32
C ASP A 496 -29.69 -7.83 -20.47
N PRO A 497 -29.04 -9.01 -20.57
CA PRO A 497 -29.33 -9.99 -21.63
C PRO A 497 -30.78 -10.51 -21.63
N LYS A 498 -31.55 -10.27 -20.57
CA LYS A 498 -32.96 -10.67 -20.46
C LYS A 498 -33.95 -9.57 -20.83
N SER A 499 -33.49 -8.33 -20.95
CA SER A 499 -34.32 -7.19 -21.34
C SER A 499 -34.74 -7.27 -22.81
N ASP A 500 -35.92 -6.74 -23.11
CA ASP A 500 -36.44 -6.64 -24.48
C ASP A 500 -35.67 -5.60 -25.32
N GLU A 501 -34.92 -4.68 -24.69
CA GLU A 501 -34.04 -3.73 -25.39
C GLU A 501 -32.92 -4.44 -26.18
N GLU A 502 -32.47 -5.60 -25.71
CA GLU A 502 -31.37 -6.35 -26.32
C GLU A 502 -31.86 -7.40 -27.35
N HIS A 503 -33.15 -7.38 -27.69
CA HIS A 503 -33.79 -8.41 -28.52
C HIS A 503 -33.17 -8.52 -29.93
N ASP A 504 -32.76 -7.40 -30.52
CA ASP A 504 -32.10 -7.40 -31.84
C ASP A 504 -30.67 -7.96 -31.77
N LYS A 505 -29.88 -7.58 -30.75
CA LYS A 505 -28.56 -8.19 -30.52
C LYS A 505 -28.67 -9.68 -30.22
N LEU A 506 -29.66 -10.08 -29.42
CA LEU A 506 -29.95 -11.48 -29.11
C LEU A 506 -30.23 -12.28 -30.38
N LYS A 507 -31.10 -11.78 -31.28
CA LYS A 507 -31.37 -12.41 -32.58
C LYS A 507 -30.10 -12.52 -33.43
N LYS A 508 -29.31 -11.45 -33.52
CA LYS A 508 -28.03 -11.44 -34.26
C LYS A 508 -27.06 -12.50 -33.71
N TYR A 509 -26.84 -12.53 -32.40
CA TYR A 509 -25.97 -13.50 -31.75
C TYR A 509 -26.50 -14.94 -31.87
N ALA A 510 -27.82 -15.13 -31.74
CA ALA A 510 -28.43 -16.44 -31.90
C ALA A 510 -28.26 -16.97 -33.34
N GLN A 511 -28.41 -16.10 -34.34
CA GLN A 511 -28.19 -16.46 -35.74
C GLN A 511 -26.73 -16.82 -36.01
N ALA A 512 -25.78 -16.03 -35.49
CA ALA A 512 -24.34 -16.32 -35.60
C ALA A 512 -23.99 -17.64 -34.91
N TYR A 513 -24.47 -17.85 -33.67
CA TYR A 513 -24.25 -19.08 -32.93
C TYR A 513 -24.83 -20.31 -33.65
N PHE A 514 -26.06 -20.20 -34.16
CA PHE A 514 -26.68 -21.24 -34.98
C PHE A 514 -25.85 -21.52 -36.24
N GLY A 515 -25.36 -20.49 -36.93
CA GLY A 515 -24.45 -20.65 -38.08
C GLY A 515 -23.21 -21.47 -37.74
N TYR A 516 -22.55 -21.18 -36.62
CA TYR A 516 -21.35 -21.89 -36.18
C TYR A 516 -21.60 -23.33 -35.70
N ARG A 517 -22.83 -23.64 -35.23
CA ARG A 517 -23.12 -24.87 -34.47
C ARG A 517 -24.27 -25.72 -35.00
N SER A 518 -24.92 -25.32 -36.08
CA SER A 518 -26.02 -26.06 -36.73
C SER A 518 -25.64 -27.53 -37.02
N ARG A 519 -24.43 -27.77 -37.55
CA ARG A 519 -23.90 -29.12 -37.81
C ARG A 519 -23.50 -29.90 -36.55
N LYS A 520 -23.61 -29.29 -35.36
CA LYS A 520 -23.37 -29.90 -34.05
C LYS A 520 -24.66 -30.03 -33.23
N GLY A 521 -25.81 -30.00 -33.89
CA GLY A 521 -27.12 -30.30 -33.31
C GLY A 521 -27.80 -29.12 -32.60
N VAL A 522 -27.28 -27.90 -32.71
CA VAL A 522 -27.93 -26.71 -32.12
C VAL A 522 -29.04 -26.24 -33.05
N THR A 523 -30.27 -26.16 -32.55
CA THR A 523 -31.40 -25.57 -33.28
C THR A 523 -31.41 -24.04 -33.12
N LEU A 524 -32.10 -23.33 -34.01
CA LEU A 524 -32.25 -21.87 -33.87
C LEU A 524 -33.00 -21.51 -32.58
N TYR A 525 -33.97 -22.32 -32.18
CA TYR A 525 -34.68 -22.15 -30.90
C TYR A 525 -33.73 -22.30 -29.70
N ASP A 526 -32.87 -23.33 -29.70
CA ASP A 526 -31.85 -23.49 -28.66
C ASP A 526 -30.88 -22.31 -28.61
N ALA A 527 -30.46 -21.81 -29.78
CA ALA A 527 -29.60 -20.65 -29.87
C ALA A 527 -30.26 -19.41 -29.25
N GLN A 528 -31.51 -19.12 -29.59
CA GLN A 528 -32.27 -18.00 -29.01
C GLN A 528 -32.43 -18.14 -27.49
N ARG A 529 -32.76 -19.35 -27.01
CA ARG A 529 -32.90 -19.63 -25.58
C ARG A 529 -31.57 -19.43 -24.84
N LEU A 530 -30.47 -19.95 -25.37
CA LEU A 530 -29.15 -19.84 -24.76
C LEU A 530 -28.60 -18.41 -24.79
N MET A 531 -28.93 -17.59 -25.79
CA MET A 531 -28.50 -16.18 -25.80
C MET A 531 -29.14 -15.34 -24.70
N ARG A 532 -30.21 -15.80 -24.04
CA ARG A 532 -30.71 -15.16 -22.81
C ARG A 532 -29.86 -15.49 -21.58
N GLU A 533 -28.99 -16.49 -21.66
CA GLU A 533 -28.05 -16.84 -20.60
C GLU A 533 -26.82 -15.93 -20.67
N ARG A 534 -26.59 -15.19 -19.57
CA ARG A 534 -25.49 -14.23 -19.36
C ARG A 534 -24.15 -14.66 -19.95
N ASN A 535 -23.68 -15.87 -19.64
CA ASN A 535 -22.36 -16.34 -20.08
C ASN A 535 -22.29 -16.63 -21.59
N TYR A 536 -23.39 -17.06 -22.21
CA TYR A 536 -23.46 -17.26 -23.65
C TYR A 536 -23.53 -15.91 -24.38
N PHE A 537 -24.32 -14.97 -23.85
CA PHE A 537 -24.40 -13.60 -24.38
C PHE A 537 -23.05 -12.89 -24.31
N ALA A 538 -22.42 -12.90 -23.13
CA ALA A 538 -21.11 -12.28 -22.90
C ALA A 538 -20.01 -12.85 -23.81
N ALA A 539 -19.98 -14.17 -23.99
CA ALA A 539 -19.06 -14.81 -24.91
C ALA A 539 -19.31 -14.39 -26.37
N MET A 540 -20.56 -14.22 -26.79
CA MET A 540 -20.90 -13.74 -28.13
C MET A 540 -20.54 -12.29 -28.34
N MET A 541 -20.68 -11.41 -27.34
CA MET A 541 -20.18 -10.03 -27.42
C MET A 541 -18.69 -9.99 -27.74
N VAL A 542 -17.88 -10.78 -27.03
CA VAL A 542 -16.45 -10.88 -27.35
C VAL A 542 -16.23 -11.48 -28.73
N ASN A 543 -17.02 -12.48 -29.13
CA ASN A 543 -16.85 -13.17 -30.42
C ASN A 543 -17.18 -12.28 -31.63
N GLU A 544 -18.23 -11.47 -31.54
CA GLU A 544 -18.69 -10.57 -32.61
C GLU A 544 -17.97 -9.20 -32.59
N GLY A 545 -17.16 -8.92 -31.56
CA GLY A 545 -16.32 -7.73 -31.47
C GLY A 545 -16.96 -6.55 -30.74
N ASP A 546 -18.07 -6.79 -30.05
CA ASP A 546 -18.75 -5.81 -29.21
C ASP A 546 -18.03 -5.59 -27.86
N ALA A 547 -17.09 -6.47 -27.50
CA ALA A 547 -16.15 -6.30 -26.40
C ALA A 547 -14.79 -6.95 -26.71
N ASP A 548 -13.74 -6.55 -25.98
CA ASP A 548 -12.38 -7.03 -26.18
C ASP A 548 -12.04 -8.22 -25.27
N ALA A 549 -12.56 -8.23 -24.04
CA ALA A 549 -12.27 -9.24 -23.04
C ALA A 549 -13.48 -9.56 -22.14
N LEU A 550 -13.43 -10.70 -21.44
CA LEU A 550 -14.49 -11.17 -20.54
C LEU A 550 -13.94 -11.77 -19.24
N LEU A 551 -14.53 -11.34 -18.12
CA LEU A 551 -14.41 -11.95 -16.80
C LEU A 551 -15.76 -12.49 -16.31
N SER A 552 -15.77 -13.71 -15.77
CA SER A 552 -16.96 -14.39 -15.26
C SER A 552 -16.58 -15.49 -14.27
N GLY A 553 -17.48 -15.92 -13.38
CA GLY A 553 -17.29 -17.08 -12.50
C GLY A 553 -17.27 -16.77 -11.00
N TYR A 554 -17.54 -15.52 -10.62
CA TYR A 554 -17.57 -15.08 -9.23
C TYR A 554 -18.65 -15.79 -8.40
N SER A 555 -19.85 -16.01 -8.95
CA SER A 555 -20.99 -16.60 -8.22
C SER A 555 -21.46 -17.96 -8.75
N ARG A 556 -20.70 -18.61 -9.66
CA ARG A 556 -21.11 -19.85 -10.33
C ARG A 556 -20.05 -20.94 -10.25
N ALA A 557 -20.51 -22.20 -10.28
CA ALA A 557 -19.62 -23.34 -10.36
C ALA A 557 -18.79 -23.30 -11.65
N TYR A 558 -17.46 -23.41 -11.52
CA TYR A 558 -16.48 -23.24 -12.59
C TYR A 558 -16.83 -23.99 -13.91
N PRO A 559 -17.26 -25.28 -13.91
CA PRO A 559 -17.59 -25.99 -15.15
C PRO A 559 -18.75 -25.37 -15.95
N THR A 560 -19.70 -24.71 -15.27
CA THR A 560 -20.87 -24.07 -15.91
C THR A 560 -20.48 -22.82 -16.70
N VAL A 561 -19.37 -22.16 -16.31
CA VAL A 561 -18.84 -20.98 -16.98
C VAL A 561 -17.87 -21.37 -18.10
N VAL A 562 -17.02 -22.39 -17.88
CA VAL A 562 -16.05 -22.87 -18.88
C VAL A 562 -16.72 -23.36 -20.16
N LYS A 563 -17.82 -24.14 -20.03
CA LYS A 563 -18.48 -24.79 -21.17
C LYS A 563 -18.95 -23.81 -22.27
N PRO A 564 -19.67 -22.72 -21.95
CA PRO A 564 -20.01 -21.68 -22.94
C PRO A 564 -18.79 -21.11 -23.65
N MET A 565 -17.71 -20.81 -22.91
CA MET A 565 -16.49 -20.22 -23.46
C MET A 565 -15.82 -21.14 -24.48
N LEU A 566 -15.70 -22.43 -24.16
CA LEU A 566 -15.14 -23.42 -25.08
C LEU A 566 -16.01 -23.63 -26.33
N GLN A 567 -17.33 -23.51 -26.21
CA GLN A 567 -18.25 -23.72 -27.33
C GLN A 567 -18.28 -22.54 -28.31
N LEU A 568 -18.18 -21.31 -27.80
CA LEU A 568 -18.37 -20.07 -28.55
C LEU A 568 -17.05 -19.43 -28.99
N ILE A 569 -16.14 -19.23 -28.06
CA ILE A 569 -14.83 -18.61 -28.33
C ILE A 569 -13.89 -19.62 -28.97
N GLY A 570 -13.89 -20.84 -28.43
CA GLY A 570 -13.04 -21.93 -28.88
C GLY A 570 -11.55 -21.71 -28.60
N MET A 571 -10.76 -22.63 -29.14
CA MET A 571 -9.30 -22.64 -28.99
C MET A 571 -8.63 -21.77 -30.06
N ALA A 572 -7.51 -21.14 -29.70
CA ALA A 572 -6.68 -20.42 -30.65
C ALA A 572 -6.13 -21.36 -31.75
N LYS A 573 -5.83 -20.81 -32.93
CA LYS A 573 -5.28 -21.60 -34.05
C LYS A 573 -3.99 -22.30 -33.64
N GLY A 574 -3.92 -23.62 -33.85
CA GLY A 574 -2.76 -24.45 -33.49
C GLY A 574 -2.71 -24.87 -32.01
N VAL A 575 -3.76 -24.58 -31.24
CA VAL A 575 -3.93 -25.07 -29.87
C VAL A 575 -4.87 -26.27 -29.86
N SER A 576 -4.41 -27.38 -29.30
CA SER A 576 -5.19 -28.62 -29.14
C SER A 576 -5.85 -28.77 -27.76
N ARG A 577 -5.43 -27.95 -26.78
CA ARG A 577 -5.85 -28.04 -25.39
C ARG A 577 -5.84 -26.68 -24.70
N VAL A 578 -6.87 -26.41 -23.90
CA VAL A 578 -6.96 -25.24 -23.01
C VAL A 578 -6.47 -25.65 -21.62
N ALA A 579 -5.88 -24.70 -20.89
CA ALA A 579 -5.38 -24.93 -19.53
C ALA A 579 -5.55 -23.65 -18.69
N ALA A 580 -5.40 -23.75 -17.37
CA ALA A 580 -5.45 -22.60 -16.49
C ALA A 580 -4.19 -22.49 -15.61
N ALA A 581 -3.73 -21.26 -15.40
CA ALA A 581 -2.58 -20.96 -14.55
C ALA A 581 -2.98 -20.03 -13.40
N ASN A 582 -2.40 -20.22 -12.22
CA ASN A 582 -2.44 -19.24 -11.14
C ASN A 582 -1.03 -18.71 -10.90
N VAL A 583 -0.93 -17.42 -10.59
CA VAL A 583 0.30 -16.76 -10.15
C VAL A 583 0.20 -16.54 -8.66
N MET A 584 1.19 -17.05 -7.93
CA MET A 584 1.33 -16.84 -6.49
C MET A 584 2.43 -15.80 -6.27
N ASN A 585 2.11 -14.68 -5.63
CA ASN A 585 3.10 -13.71 -5.21
C ASN A 585 3.75 -14.21 -3.92
N THR A 586 5.02 -14.60 -4.00
CA THR A 586 5.76 -15.14 -2.86
C THR A 586 6.95 -14.25 -2.55
N ASN A 587 7.52 -14.38 -1.35
CA ASN A 587 8.78 -13.73 -0.96
C ASN A 587 9.95 -14.05 -1.90
N ARG A 588 9.84 -15.09 -2.74
CA ARG A 588 10.83 -15.46 -3.76
C ARG A 588 10.57 -14.79 -5.10
N GLY A 589 9.55 -13.96 -5.23
CA GLY A 589 8.97 -13.51 -6.49
C GLY A 589 7.78 -14.37 -6.92
N PRO A 590 7.20 -14.09 -8.11
CA PRO A 590 6.02 -14.77 -8.59
C PRO A 590 6.34 -16.23 -8.96
N ILE A 591 5.44 -17.12 -8.56
CA ILE A 591 5.46 -18.53 -8.97
C ILE A 591 4.22 -18.83 -9.78
N PHE A 592 4.42 -19.26 -11.03
CA PHE A 592 3.36 -19.66 -11.95
C PHE A 592 3.07 -21.15 -11.77
N ILE A 593 1.82 -21.51 -11.49
CA ILE A 593 1.40 -22.88 -11.24
C ILE A 593 0.40 -23.30 -12.32
N SER A 594 0.60 -24.46 -12.95
CA SER A 594 -0.34 -24.99 -13.96
C SER A 594 -0.38 -26.53 -13.93
N ASP A 595 -1.49 -27.20 -14.25
CA ASP A 595 -2.84 -26.68 -14.54
C ASP A 595 -3.72 -26.75 -13.29
N THR A 596 -4.24 -25.62 -12.84
CA THR A 596 -4.95 -25.51 -11.56
C THR A 596 -6.45 -25.81 -11.64
N SER A 597 -7.05 -25.83 -12.83
CA SER A 597 -8.52 -25.72 -12.94
C SER A 597 -9.18 -26.45 -14.13
N ILE A 598 -8.44 -26.89 -15.15
CA ILE A 598 -9.07 -27.47 -16.37
C ILE A 598 -8.77 -28.97 -16.55
N ASN A 599 -7.49 -29.38 -16.56
CA ASN A 599 -7.10 -30.72 -16.99
C ASN A 599 -6.87 -31.69 -15.82
N ILE A 600 -7.85 -32.57 -15.58
CA ILE A 600 -7.84 -33.56 -14.48
C ILE A 600 -6.58 -34.44 -14.49
N ASP A 601 -6.39 -35.22 -15.56
CA ASP A 601 -5.24 -36.11 -15.73
C ASP A 601 -4.68 -35.96 -17.16
N PRO A 602 -3.87 -34.92 -17.43
CA PRO A 602 -3.35 -34.63 -18.76
C PRO A 602 -2.36 -35.70 -19.23
N SER A 603 -2.42 -36.07 -20.51
CA SER A 603 -1.41 -36.94 -21.13
C SER A 603 -0.05 -36.24 -21.23
N ALA A 604 1.02 -36.99 -21.57
CA ALA A 604 2.35 -36.41 -21.80
C ALA A 604 2.35 -35.30 -22.86
N LYS A 605 1.56 -35.47 -23.93
CA LYS A 605 1.41 -34.45 -24.99
C LYS A 605 0.66 -33.23 -24.48
N ASP A 606 -0.37 -33.44 -23.66
CA ASP A 606 -1.12 -32.33 -23.05
C ASP A 606 -0.24 -31.56 -22.05
N LEU A 607 0.56 -32.24 -21.22
CA LEU A 607 1.51 -31.60 -20.31
C LEU A 607 2.54 -30.74 -21.04
N ALA A 608 3.11 -31.25 -22.13
CA ALA A 608 4.00 -30.46 -22.97
C ALA A 608 3.29 -29.21 -23.53
N LYS A 609 2.02 -29.34 -23.92
CA LYS A 609 1.23 -28.19 -24.39
C LYS A 609 0.91 -27.20 -23.28
N ILE A 610 0.54 -27.68 -22.09
CA ILE A 610 0.31 -26.87 -20.90
C ILE A 610 1.56 -26.06 -20.59
N ALA A 611 2.74 -26.69 -20.53
CA ALA A 611 3.99 -25.99 -20.29
C ALA A 611 4.26 -24.87 -21.31
N GLN A 612 4.01 -25.11 -22.59
CA GLN A 612 4.15 -24.06 -23.62
C GLN A 612 3.18 -22.89 -23.41
N LEU A 613 1.92 -23.19 -23.06
CA LEU A 613 0.92 -22.17 -22.80
C LEU A 613 1.29 -21.34 -21.56
N THR A 614 1.72 -21.99 -20.49
CA THR A 614 2.19 -21.34 -19.27
C THR A 614 3.42 -20.46 -19.55
N ALA A 615 4.37 -20.91 -20.38
CA ALA A 615 5.51 -20.09 -20.80
C ALA A 615 5.08 -18.77 -21.47
N GLY A 616 3.98 -18.79 -22.23
CA GLY A 616 3.38 -17.59 -22.81
C GLY A 616 2.84 -16.62 -21.75
N VAL A 617 2.19 -17.15 -20.71
CA VAL A 617 1.72 -16.35 -19.57
C VAL A 617 2.89 -15.72 -18.83
N VAL A 618 3.96 -16.48 -18.54
CA VAL A 618 5.15 -15.93 -17.84
C VAL A 618 5.75 -14.74 -18.61
N LYS A 619 5.81 -14.84 -19.95
CA LYS A 619 6.26 -13.75 -20.82
C LYS A 619 5.29 -12.56 -20.85
N LEU A 620 3.98 -12.80 -20.69
CA LEU A 620 2.98 -11.73 -20.58
C LEU A 620 3.26 -10.84 -19.36
N PHE A 621 3.73 -11.44 -18.26
CA PHE A 621 4.22 -10.74 -17.06
C PHE A 621 5.65 -10.18 -17.20
N GLY A 622 6.26 -10.25 -18.39
CA GLY A 622 7.59 -9.70 -18.66
C GLY A 622 8.75 -10.53 -18.13
N LEU A 623 8.53 -11.80 -17.79
CA LEU A 623 9.54 -12.68 -17.21
C LEU A 623 10.01 -13.76 -18.20
N GLU A 624 11.26 -14.19 -18.03
CA GLU A 624 11.77 -15.37 -18.74
C GLU A 624 11.23 -16.65 -18.07
N PRO A 625 10.60 -17.57 -18.82
CA PRO A 625 10.07 -18.81 -18.24
C PRO A 625 11.21 -19.78 -17.87
N VAL A 626 11.32 -20.10 -16.58
CA VAL A 626 12.21 -21.13 -16.04
C VAL A 626 11.35 -22.17 -15.33
N MET A 627 11.14 -23.30 -16.00
CA MET A 627 10.00 -24.18 -15.75
C MET A 627 10.41 -25.56 -15.26
N ALA A 628 9.87 -26.01 -14.13
CA ALA A 628 10.02 -27.37 -13.65
C ALA A 628 8.78 -28.21 -13.97
N MET A 629 8.98 -29.36 -14.59
CA MET A 629 7.96 -30.39 -14.78
C MET A 629 7.95 -31.30 -13.55
N LEU A 630 6.91 -31.19 -12.72
CA LEU A 630 6.88 -31.82 -11.41
C LEU A 630 6.40 -33.28 -11.44
N SER A 631 6.93 -34.07 -10.52
CA SER A 631 6.56 -35.45 -10.25
C SER A 631 6.96 -35.82 -8.82
N TYR A 632 6.46 -36.94 -8.32
CA TYR A 632 7.00 -37.52 -7.09
C TYR A 632 8.37 -38.19 -7.31
N ALA A 633 8.81 -38.35 -8.56
CA ALA A 633 10.08 -38.93 -8.97
C ALA A 633 11.07 -37.87 -9.47
N ASN A 634 12.37 -38.18 -9.44
CA ASN A 634 13.44 -37.36 -10.02
C ASN A 634 14.12 -38.12 -11.16
N PHE A 635 14.13 -37.57 -12.38
CA PHE A 635 14.91 -38.04 -13.54
C PHE A 635 15.04 -39.58 -13.70
N GLY A 636 13.91 -40.29 -13.77
CA GLY A 636 13.87 -41.72 -14.03
C GLY A 636 13.93 -42.61 -12.79
N SER A 637 13.84 -42.06 -11.58
CA SER A 637 13.82 -42.85 -10.33
C SER A 637 12.59 -43.75 -10.17
N SER A 638 11.61 -43.68 -11.07
CA SER A 638 10.43 -44.54 -11.09
C SER A 638 9.95 -44.81 -12.52
N ASN A 639 9.58 -46.06 -12.81
CA ASN A 639 9.00 -46.47 -14.10
C ASN A 639 7.46 -46.45 -14.09
N HIS A 640 6.84 -45.99 -13.01
CA HIS A 640 5.39 -45.94 -12.91
C HIS A 640 4.79 -45.02 -13.99
N PRO A 641 3.59 -45.31 -14.53
CA PRO A 641 2.97 -44.52 -15.59
C PRO A 641 2.89 -43.01 -15.30
N GLN A 642 2.62 -42.61 -14.06
CA GLN A 642 2.53 -41.19 -13.67
C GLN A 642 3.87 -40.44 -13.78
N ALA A 643 4.99 -41.08 -13.41
CA ALA A 643 6.32 -40.49 -13.57
C ALA A 643 6.75 -40.49 -15.05
N ARG A 644 6.51 -41.61 -15.76
CA ARG A 644 6.83 -41.76 -17.18
C ARG A 644 6.12 -40.72 -18.04
N LYS A 645 4.86 -40.40 -17.71
CA LYS A 645 4.06 -39.35 -18.36
C LYS A 645 4.77 -37.99 -18.38
N VAL A 646 5.39 -37.61 -17.26
CA VAL A 646 6.13 -36.34 -17.12
C VAL A 646 7.45 -36.42 -17.89
N LYS A 647 8.18 -37.54 -17.78
CA LYS A 647 9.40 -37.80 -18.54
C LYS A 647 9.20 -37.69 -20.06
N ASP A 648 8.13 -38.30 -20.55
CA ASP A 648 7.76 -38.26 -21.96
C ASP A 648 7.43 -36.82 -22.38
N ALA A 649 6.71 -36.05 -21.54
CA ALA A 649 6.40 -34.64 -21.79
C ALA A 649 7.67 -33.78 -21.90
N VAL A 650 8.65 -33.97 -21.01
CA VAL A 650 9.96 -33.30 -21.07
C VAL A 650 10.69 -33.67 -22.36
N SER A 651 10.67 -34.95 -22.74
CA SER A 651 11.29 -35.42 -23.99
C SER A 651 10.66 -34.76 -25.23
N TYR A 652 9.33 -34.57 -25.23
CA TYR A 652 8.64 -33.80 -26.27
C TYR A 652 9.10 -32.34 -26.29
N LEU A 653 9.15 -31.68 -25.13
CA LEU A 653 9.55 -30.28 -25.00
C LEU A 653 10.99 -30.07 -25.47
N HIS A 654 11.93 -30.93 -25.08
CA HIS A 654 13.33 -30.81 -25.50
C HIS A 654 13.50 -31.01 -27.00
N ARG A 655 12.70 -31.89 -27.63
CA ARG A 655 12.78 -32.17 -29.07
C ARG A 655 12.19 -31.05 -29.92
N TYR A 656 11.04 -30.51 -29.54
CA TYR A 656 10.27 -29.57 -30.37
C TYR A 656 10.39 -28.11 -29.91
N HIS A 657 10.85 -27.86 -28.69
CA HIS A 657 11.06 -26.53 -28.11
C HIS A 657 12.40 -26.47 -27.34
N PRO A 658 13.54 -26.70 -28.02
CA PRO A 658 14.84 -26.83 -27.37
C PRO A 658 15.27 -25.57 -26.59
N ASP A 659 14.82 -24.39 -27.02
CA ASP A 659 15.13 -23.09 -26.42
C ASP A 659 14.36 -22.80 -25.13
N LEU A 660 13.28 -23.55 -24.85
CA LEU A 660 12.53 -23.38 -23.61
C LEU A 660 13.35 -23.93 -22.44
N LEU A 661 13.57 -23.10 -21.41
CA LEU A 661 14.22 -23.51 -20.17
C LEU A 661 13.25 -24.32 -19.31
N VAL A 662 13.07 -25.58 -19.70
CA VAL A 662 12.19 -26.53 -19.03
C VAL A 662 12.90 -27.86 -18.81
N ASP A 663 12.71 -28.46 -17.64
CA ASP A 663 13.25 -29.78 -17.34
C ASP A 663 12.48 -30.52 -16.26
N GLY A 664 12.79 -31.80 -16.11
CA GLY A 664 12.18 -32.72 -15.16
C GLY A 664 12.24 -34.16 -15.66
N GLU A 665 11.52 -35.08 -15.08
CA GLU A 665 10.63 -34.93 -13.93
C GLU A 665 11.38 -34.64 -12.62
N LEU A 666 10.82 -33.77 -11.77
CA LEU A 666 11.43 -33.31 -10.52
C LEU A 666 10.43 -33.27 -9.36
N GLN A 667 10.90 -33.57 -8.16
CA GLN A 667 10.21 -33.23 -6.92
C GLN A 667 10.28 -31.71 -6.67
N SER A 668 9.29 -31.19 -5.94
CA SER A 668 9.12 -29.75 -5.71
C SER A 668 10.26 -29.12 -4.90
N ASP A 669 10.84 -29.85 -3.96
CA ASP A 669 11.97 -29.40 -3.15
C ASP A 669 13.22 -29.18 -4.02
N PHE A 670 13.51 -30.09 -4.95
CA PHE A 670 14.58 -29.91 -5.94
C PHE A 670 14.29 -28.76 -6.90
N ALA A 671 13.07 -28.68 -7.44
CA ALA A 671 12.68 -27.61 -8.34
C ALA A 671 12.86 -26.22 -7.69
N LEU A 672 12.54 -26.10 -6.40
CA LEU A 672 12.63 -24.84 -5.66
C LEU A 672 14.00 -24.63 -5.01
N ASN A 673 14.88 -25.62 -4.93
CA ASN A 673 16.21 -25.46 -4.33
C ASN A 673 17.33 -25.53 -5.40
N LYS A 674 17.73 -24.34 -5.87
CA LYS A 674 18.78 -24.16 -6.90
C LYS A 674 20.08 -24.90 -6.56
N GLU A 675 20.55 -24.81 -5.32
CA GLU A 675 21.81 -25.42 -4.88
C GLU A 675 21.69 -26.95 -4.89
N MET A 676 20.58 -27.48 -4.35
CA MET A 676 20.32 -28.92 -4.30
C MET A 676 20.19 -29.52 -5.71
N LEU A 677 19.49 -28.82 -6.62
CA LEU A 677 19.34 -29.23 -8.01
C LEU A 677 20.68 -29.22 -8.75
N GLN A 678 21.46 -28.14 -8.62
CA GLN A 678 22.77 -28.03 -9.25
C GLN A 678 23.75 -29.12 -8.76
N ASN A 679 23.74 -29.44 -7.47
CA ASN A 679 24.65 -30.42 -6.89
C ASN A 679 24.29 -31.86 -7.26
N LYS A 680 23.00 -32.23 -7.25
CA LYS A 680 22.57 -33.61 -7.55
C LYS A 680 22.36 -33.88 -9.04
N PHE A 681 21.92 -32.87 -9.79
CA PHE A 681 21.54 -33.01 -11.20
C PHE A 681 22.15 -31.87 -12.06
N PRO A 682 23.50 -31.75 -12.11
CA PRO A 682 24.18 -30.67 -12.83
C PRO A 682 23.92 -30.69 -14.35
N PHE A 683 23.48 -31.82 -14.91
CA PHE A 683 23.11 -31.96 -16.31
C PHE A 683 21.77 -31.29 -16.66
N SER A 684 20.94 -30.97 -15.65
CA SER A 684 19.63 -30.39 -15.88
C SER A 684 19.74 -29.00 -16.50
N LYS A 685 18.86 -28.67 -17.45
CA LYS A 685 18.74 -27.30 -18.00
C LYS A 685 18.41 -26.24 -16.93
N LEU A 686 17.91 -26.68 -15.77
CA LEU A 686 17.54 -25.85 -14.63
C LEU A 686 18.67 -25.72 -13.59
N ALA A 687 19.77 -26.44 -13.74
CA ALA A 687 20.90 -26.37 -12.82
C ALA A 687 21.42 -24.92 -12.71
N GLY A 688 21.53 -24.43 -11.47
CA GLY A 688 21.97 -23.06 -11.20
C GLY A 688 20.96 -21.95 -11.57
N LYS A 689 19.72 -22.30 -11.98
CA LYS A 689 18.67 -21.32 -12.30
C LYS A 689 17.63 -21.23 -11.19
N LYS A 690 16.92 -20.09 -11.14
CA LYS A 690 15.80 -19.85 -10.21
C LYS A 690 14.50 -20.19 -10.93
N VAL A 691 13.91 -21.35 -10.60
CA VAL A 691 12.61 -21.77 -11.15
C VAL A 691 11.53 -20.80 -10.73
N ASN A 692 10.73 -20.35 -11.69
CA ASN A 692 9.57 -19.47 -11.48
C ASN A 692 8.26 -20.10 -11.93
N THR A 693 8.29 -21.28 -12.56
CA THR A 693 7.09 -21.93 -13.09
C THR A 693 7.08 -23.42 -12.74
N LEU A 694 5.95 -23.90 -12.22
CA LEU A 694 5.73 -25.27 -11.78
C LEU A 694 4.58 -25.89 -12.58
N ILE A 695 4.90 -26.93 -13.35
CA ILE A 695 3.92 -27.68 -14.14
C ILE A 695 3.64 -29.01 -13.43
N TYR A 696 2.44 -29.15 -12.89
CA TYR A 696 1.99 -30.30 -12.13
C TYR A 696 1.42 -31.41 -13.04
N PRO A 697 1.54 -32.68 -12.64
CA PRO A 697 1.13 -33.82 -13.46
C PRO A 697 -0.39 -34.06 -13.48
N SER A 698 -1.16 -33.42 -12.59
CA SER A 698 -2.63 -33.53 -12.49
C SER A 698 -3.25 -32.28 -11.87
N LEU A 699 -4.56 -32.10 -12.09
CA LEU A 699 -5.32 -30.98 -11.50
C LEU A 699 -5.30 -31.00 -9.98
N ASP A 700 -5.48 -32.17 -9.35
CA ASP A 700 -5.54 -32.29 -7.89
C ASP A 700 -4.23 -31.83 -7.23
N SER A 701 -3.09 -32.18 -7.84
CA SER A 701 -1.77 -31.81 -7.30
C SER A 701 -1.48 -30.33 -7.48
N ALA A 702 -1.86 -29.75 -8.63
CA ALA A 702 -1.75 -28.30 -8.85
C ALA A 702 -2.67 -27.51 -7.92
N ASN A 703 -3.95 -27.91 -7.84
CA ASN A 703 -4.98 -27.21 -7.10
C ASN A 703 -4.72 -27.20 -5.60
N SER A 704 -4.34 -28.37 -5.06
CA SER A 704 -3.96 -28.49 -3.66
C SER A 704 -2.73 -27.64 -3.34
N ALA A 705 -1.72 -27.63 -4.22
CA ALA A 705 -0.49 -26.89 -3.98
C ALA A 705 -0.71 -25.38 -3.89
N TYR A 706 -1.36 -24.74 -4.88
CA TYR A 706 -1.52 -23.28 -4.84
C TYR A 706 -2.49 -22.84 -3.73
N LYS A 707 -3.52 -23.62 -3.41
CA LYS A 707 -4.42 -23.32 -2.29
C LYS A 707 -3.73 -23.42 -0.94
N LEU A 708 -2.88 -24.44 -0.73
CA LEU A 708 -2.05 -24.53 0.48
C LEU A 708 -1.09 -23.34 0.58
N ILE A 709 -0.49 -22.93 -0.55
CA ILE A 709 0.38 -21.76 -0.59
C ILE A 709 -0.39 -20.47 -0.26
N LYS A 710 -1.62 -20.32 -0.79
CA LYS A 710 -2.52 -19.19 -0.49
C LYS A 710 -2.86 -19.12 0.99
N GLU A 711 -3.43 -20.18 1.56
CA GLU A 711 -3.95 -20.19 2.93
C GLU A 711 -2.85 -20.16 4.01
N LEU A 712 -1.69 -20.80 3.78
CA LEU A 712 -0.61 -20.82 4.78
C LEU A 712 0.20 -19.52 4.84
N ASN A 713 0.23 -18.75 3.76
CA ASN A 713 1.00 -17.52 3.69
C ASN A 713 0.12 -16.26 3.67
N ASP A 714 -1.21 -16.40 3.70
CA ASP A 714 -2.17 -15.30 3.59
C ASP A 714 -1.90 -14.39 2.38
N ILE A 715 -1.62 -15.03 1.23
CA ILE A 715 -1.26 -14.33 -0.02
C ILE A 715 -2.34 -14.49 -1.08
N ASP A 716 -2.63 -13.41 -1.80
CA ASP A 716 -3.55 -13.43 -2.93
C ASP A 716 -3.00 -14.20 -4.14
N SER A 717 -3.92 -14.66 -4.98
CA SER A 717 -3.59 -15.40 -6.21
C SER A 717 -4.13 -14.69 -7.45
N ILE A 718 -3.30 -14.53 -8.47
CA ILE A 718 -3.76 -14.01 -9.77
C ILE A 718 -4.11 -15.21 -10.66
N GLY A 719 -5.41 -15.51 -10.76
CA GLY A 719 -5.91 -16.59 -11.61
C GLY A 719 -7.25 -17.13 -11.14
N PRO A 720 -7.79 -18.17 -11.81
CA PRO A 720 -7.19 -18.90 -12.91
C PRO A 720 -7.16 -18.15 -14.25
N ILE A 721 -5.96 -17.92 -14.78
CA ILE A 721 -5.73 -17.35 -16.09
C ILE A 721 -5.95 -18.44 -17.14
N MET A 722 -7.05 -18.33 -17.89
CA MET A 722 -7.34 -19.22 -19.01
C MET A 722 -6.34 -19.05 -20.15
N MET A 723 -5.74 -20.15 -20.59
CA MET A 723 -4.70 -20.19 -21.61
C MET A 723 -5.15 -21.01 -22.83
N GLY A 724 -4.77 -20.56 -24.03
CA GLY A 724 -5.08 -21.26 -25.28
C GLY A 724 -6.44 -20.93 -25.89
N MET A 725 -7.19 -19.99 -25.29
CA MET A 725 -8.44 -19.47 -25.84
C MET A 725 -8.20 -18.54 -27.04
N ASN A 726 -9.10 -18.57 -28.03
CA ASN A 726 -8.99 -17.76 -29.25
C ASN A 726 -9.12 -16.24 -28.99
N LYS A 727 -9.91 -15.87 -27.99
CA LYS A 727 -10.10 -14.48 -27.52
C LYS A 727 -9.84 -14.37 -26.01
N PRO A 728 -9.57 -13.15 -25.47
CA PRO A 728 -9.29 -12.93 -24.05
C PRO A 728 -10.52 -13.19 -23.19
N VAL A 729 -10.55 -14.35 -22.55
CA VAL A 729 -11.65 -14.75 -21.69
C VAL A 729 -11.07 -15.48 -20.51
N HIS A 730 -11.30 -14.97 -19.30
CA HIS A 730 -10.79 -15.57 -18.06
C HIS A 730 -11.93 -15.82 -17.08
N ILE A 731 -11.69 -16.80 -16.20
CA ILE A 731 -12.72 -17.31 -15.31
C ILE A 731 -12.22 -17.16 -13.88
N LEU A 732 -13.00 -16.43 -13.08
CA LEU A 732 -12.74 -16.19 -11.66
C LEU A 732 -13.10 -17.43 -10.85
N GLN A 733 -12.51 -17.54 -9.66
CA GLN A 733 -12.95 -18.53 -8.68
C GLN A 733 -14.11 -17.98 -7.86
N LEU A 734 -14.88 -18.92 -7.29
CA LEU A 734 -16.00 -18.60 -6.43
C LEU A 734 -15.48 -17.87 -5.18
N GLY A 735 -16.00 -16.67 -4.93
CA GLY A 735 -15.56 -15.84 -3.82
C GLY A 735 -14.19 -15.17 -4.01
N ALA A 736 -13.75 -14.95 -5.25
CA ALA A 736 -12.56 -14.15 -5.53
C ALA A 736 -12.66 -12.75 -4.89
N SER A 737 -11.56 -12.24 -4.32
CA SER A 737 -11.53 -10.90 -3.72
C SER A 737 -11.64 -9.81 -4.79
N VAL A 738 -11.99 -8.58 -4.38
CA VAL A 738 -12.02 -7.41 -5.27
C VAL A 738 -10.64 -7.22 -5.94
N GLU A 739 -9.56 -7.36 -5.18
CA GLU A 739 -8.19 -7.24 -5.69
C GLU A 739 -7.84 -8.33 -6.71
N GLU A 740 -8.22 -9.60 -6.45
CA GLU A 740 -8.05 -10.69 -7.42
C GLU A 740 -8.79 -10.38 -8.74
N MET A 741 -10.00 -9.81 -8.67
CA MET A 741 -10.77 -9.43 -9.87
C MET A 741 -10.14 -8.27 -10.65
N VAL A 742 -9.61 -7.25 -9.97
CA VAL A 742 -8.89 -6.13 -10.60
C VAL A 742 -7.63 -6.63 -11.29
N ASN A 743 -6.86 -7.49 -10.62
CA ASN A 743 -5.66 -8.10 -11.19
C ASN A 743 -5.99 -8.95 -12.43
N MET A 744 -7.08 -9.71 -12.37
CA MET A 744 -7.56 -10.49 -13.52
C MET A 744 -8.05 -9.60 -14.66
N ALA A 745 -8.63 -8.43 -14.39
CA ALA A 745 -8.98 -7.45 -15.42
C ALA A 745 -7.75 -6.88 -16.11
N ALA A 746 -6.69 -6.55 -15.37
CA ALA A 746 -5.42 -6.13 -15.95
C ALA A 746 -4.82 -7.24 -16.85
N VAL A 747 -4.84 -8.51 -16.41
CA VAL A 747 -4.44 -9.65 -17.25
C VAL A 747 -5.28 -9.72 -18.53
N ALA A 748 -6.61 -9.57 -18.42
CA ALA A 748 -7.54 -9.65 -19.55
C ALA A 748 -7.28 -8.55 -20.59
N VAL A 749 -7.02 -7.31 -20.13
CA VAL A 749 -6.68 -6.16 -20.99
C VAL A 749 -5.36 -6.42 -21.71
N VAL A 750 -4.33 -6.90 -21.01
CA VAL A 750 -3.03 -7.17 -21.62
C VAL A 750 -3.10 -8.33 -22.62
N ASP A 751 -3.83 -9.41 -22.33
CA ASP A 751 -4.07 -10.50 -23.30
C ASP A 751 -4.79 -9.97 -24.56
N ALA A 752 -5.77 -9.09 -24.38
CA ALA A 752 -6.47 -8.42 -25.49
C ALA A 752 -5.52 -7.57 -26.35
N GLN A 753 -4.69 -6.73 -25.72
CA GLN A 753 -3.69 -5.91 -26.41
C GLN A 753 -2.70 -6.76 -27.22
N GLU A 754 -2.20 -7.85 -26.65
CA GLU A 754 -1.23 -8.72 -27.33
C GLU A 754 -1.85 -9.47 -28.51
N LYS A 755 -3.09 -9.96 -28.37
CA LYS A 755 -3.82 -10.59 -29.47
C LYS A 755 -4.14 -9.59 -30.59
N GLU A 756 -4.42 -8.33 -30.26
CA GLU A 756 -4.60 -7.27 -31.25
C GLU A 756 -3.30 -7.00 -32.03
N LYS A 757 -2.17 -6.85 -31.34
CA LYS A 757 -0.85 -6.67 -31.96
C LYS A 757 -0.50 -7.83 -32.89
N ALA A 758 -0.72 -9.07 -32.45
CA ALA A 758 -0.46 -10.27 -33.24
C ALA A 758 -1.35 -10.37 -34.49
N LYS A 759 -2.58 -9.83 -34.46
CA LYS A 759 -3.44 -9.72 -35.64
C LYS A 759 -2.97 -8.64 -36.60
N LYS A 760 -2.52 -7.48 -36.09
CA LYS A 760 -1.97 -6.38 -36.90
C LYS A 760 -0.69 -6.79 -37.62
N ALA A 761 0.21 -7.55 -36.96
CA ALA A 761 1.45 -8.03 -37.58
C ALA A 761 1.26 -9.12 -38.66
N LYS A 762 0.05 -9.70 -38.77
CA LYS A 762 -0.30 -10.72 -39.78
C LYS A 762 -1.08 -10.14 -40.96
N LYS A 763 -1.54 -8.89 -40.85
CA LYS A 763 -2.12 -8.11 -41.94
C LYS A 763 -1.00 -7.31 -42.59
#